data_AF-A0ABD3U0A9-F1
#
_entry.id   AF-A0ABD3U0A9-F1
#
_cell.length_a   1.000
_cell.length_b   1.000
_cell.length_c   1.000
_cell.angle_alpha   90.00
_cell.angle_beta   90.00
_cell.angle_gamma   90.00
#
_symmetry.space_group_name_H-M   'P 1'
#
loop_
_entity.id
_entity.type
_entity.pdbx_description
1 polymer ?
#
loop_
_entity_poly.entity_id
_entity_poly.type
_entity_poly.pdbx_seq_one_letter_code
_entity_poly.pdbx_strand_id
1 'polypeptide(L)'
;MEKESIREYSDTFMESPRPISKAIVKAEDVRQQYTECQNCQKEYNDNDVIPRILPCLHACCHACLVTMENHGTLKCPVCEVRHTVPDSDLDQFRKDDTRKYLIMHLKVQRGSPDLACEECGKQKKAVSRCHECGQFLCTECADNHSKTKVTKRHKIVSLTELKESPFEEFQSKQTCEVPGHEEQIYAFYCKKCDRPVCALCAIQSHPDSQGHAIKQINDVYVEVKRVVEGLMSDVKHRTLSAKDTINAIDNTIDGLDAALKKITKEIDNAFEECVKALDRRRDELKDKLHTKVKEKKKILDKQLDSICVHKNNMEDSYEFSNNMANYSNNSEFLFFKDSIIHRLNELREEDFDIFPHDNDEIKFKPVKMGDDFNRLSRELGSIWSTSAYLPNTHVEPFDISMDKEQVFMKITLFDSEGHQQNEGDVDVRVEVTDPNGRTHGATIIDCTATEGLFKAKYRGTLKGKHRATVFVMGTMIPNEFSFHVGSGPVVDRLDLEMDMEKREHREFGDPMKTATPSEASQAMTPITDFMLGDIVCPDFVFDAVTCHNTIDILEEGKTIRAKTSRTKGKVTTRLEPGRLQIYRGAMASRPMHKAGLYYWEVGVVYKIQRLIRQGMLFEFGLAKLDCIDKHQSVDCHPAAWSVSARGCHVCGKICLQTWHNGQLLTHKALSSRTPSPPGTFVRQYYGFMLDIEKKHWIIVDVKNKKMLFHFKNLVISEMSEPLWPVFGVYSPENVSVAITLKTGRAIDSIPEEALESLVL
;
A
#
# COMPACT_ATOMS: atom_id res chain seq x y z
N MET A 1 -19.00 -15.86 -21.11
CA MET A 1 -20.18 -16.73 -21.33
C MET A 1 -20.85 -17.18 -20.03
N GLU A 2 -20.16 -17.39 -18.90
CA GLU A 2 -20.85 -17.68 -17.62
C GLU A 2 -21.36 -16.43 -16.86
N LYS A 3 -20.72 -15.26 -17.01
CA LYS A 3 -21.13 -14.00 -16.35
C LYS A 3 -22.46 -13.40 -16.85
N GLU A 4 -22.90 -13.73 -18.07
CA GLU A 4 -24.18 -13.23 -18.61
C GLU A 4 -25.39 -14.00 -18.09
N SER A 5 -25.23 -15.28 -17.72
CA SER A 5 -26.33 -16.13 -17.23
C SER A 5 -26.90 -15.71 -15.86
N ILE A 6 -26.09 -15.03 -15.04
CA ILE A 6 -26.50 -14.56 -13.70
C ILE A 6 -27.19 -13.18 -13.79
N ARG A 7 -26.83 -12.36 -14.78
CA ARG A 7 -27.43 -11.02 -15.00
C ARG A 7 -28.82 -11.09 -15.62
N GLU A 8 -29.10 -12.07 -16.48
CA GLU A 8 -30.46 -12.22 -17.06
C GLU A 8 -31.51 -12.74 -16.06
N TYR A 9 -31.09 -13.35 -14.95
CA TYR A 9 -32.02 -13.85 -13.92
C TYR A 9 -32.42 -12.79 -12.88
N SER A 10 -31.71 -11.65 -12.80
CA SER A 10 -31.97 -10.60 -11.79
C SER A 10 -33.04 -9.58 -12.19
N ASP A 11 -33.26 -9.38 -13.50
CA ASP A 11 -34.13 -8.31 -14.03
C ASP A 11 -35.63 -8.68 -14.08
N THR A 12 -36.00 -9.92 -13.79
CA THR A 12 -37.41 -10.36 -13.73
C THR A 12 -38.03 -10.36 -12.32
N PHE A 13 -37.27 -9.91 -11.30
CA PHE A 13 -37.72 -9.85 -9.89
C PHE A 13 -38.06 -8.43 -9.41
N MET A 14 -38.58 -7.58 -10.30
CA MET A 14 -39.10 -6.26 -9.95
C MET A 14 -40.54 -6.11 -10.40
N GLU A 15 -41.46 -6.65 -9.60
CA GLU A 15 -42.77 -6.02 -9.33
C GLU A 15 -43.39 -6.73 -8.12
N SER A 16 -43.85 -5.95 -7.14
CA SER A 16 -44.55 -6.50 -5.98
C SER A 16 -45.92 -7.02 -6.42
N PRO A 17 -46.39 -8.20 -5.97
CA PRO A 17 -47.82 -8.36 -5.78
C PRO A 17 -48.20 -7.34 -4.70
N ARG A 18 -48.96 -6.31 -5.08
CA ARG A 18 -49.66 -5.47 -4.10
C ARG A 18 -50.45 -6.40 -3.18
N PRO A 19 -50.66 -6.08 -1.89
CA PRO A 19 -51.65 -6.81 -1.10
C PRO A 19 -52.93 -6.86 -1.95
N ILE A 20 -53.41 -8.07 -2.28
CA ILE A 20 -54.66 -8.21 -3.03
C ILE A 20 -55.76 -7.82 -2.04
N SER A 21 -55.96 -6.51 -1.93
CA SER A 21 -57.14 -5.89 -1.37
C SER A 21 -57.99 -5.49 -2.56
N LYS A 22 -58.99 -6.32 -2.89
CA LYS A 22 -60.09 -6.00 -3.82
C LYS A 22 -59.66 -5.42 -5.20
N ALA A 23 -58.43 -5.62 -5.63
CA ALA A 23 -57.90 -5.10 -6.88
C ALA A 23 -58.03 -6.17 -7.97
N ILE A 24 -58.51 -5.77 -9.14
CA ILE A 24 -58.62 -6.64 -10.32
C ILE A 24 -57.21 -7.09 -10.70
N VAL A 25 -56.92 -8.39 -10.60
CA VAL A 25 -55.67 -8.99 -11.12
C VAL A 25 -55.68 -8.81 -12.64
N LYS A 26 -54.73 -8.07 -13.21
CA LYS A 26 -54.65 -7.88 -14.67
C LYS A 26 -53.91 -9.03 -15.32
N ALA A 27 -54.32 -9.38 -16.54
CA ALA A 27 -53.76 -10.50 -17.26
C ALA A 27 -52.29 -10.35 -17.70
N GLU A 28 -51.78 -9.13 -17.70
CA GLU A 28 -50.39 -8.78 -18.02
C GLU A 28 -49.46 -8.96 -16.80
N ASP A 29 -50.01 -8.88 -15.58
CA ASP A 29 -49.26 -8.92 -14.32
C ASP A 29 -49.02 -10.36 -13.81
N VAL A 30 -49.66 -11.36 -14.45
CA VAL A 30 -49.57 -12.77 -14.05
C VAL A 30 -48.44 -13.46 -14.81
N ARG A 31 -47.42 -13.92 -14.08
CA ARG A 31 -46.31 -14.69 -14.66
C ARG A 31 -46.80 -16.04 -15.21
N GLN A 32 -46.30 -16.43 -16.38
CA GLN A 32 -46.65 -17.69 -17.07
C GLN A 32 -46.49 -18.93 -16.18
N GLN A 33 -45.54 -18.93 -15.24
CA GLN A 33 -45.33 -20.01 -14.27
C GLN A 33 -46.53 -20.33 -13.34
N TYR A 34 -47.49 -19.41 -13.23
CA TYR A 34 -48.74 -19.62 -12.50
C TYR A 34 -49.82 -20.27 -13.36
N THR A 35 -49.74 -20.16 -14.69
CA THR A 35 -50.72 -20.73 -15.62
C THR A 35 -50.22 -22.00 -16.31
N GLU A 36 -48.91 -22.22 -16.38
CA GLU A 36 -48.30 -23.31 -17.14
C GLU A 36 -47.29 -24.15 -16.33
N CYS A 37 -47.24 -25.44 -16.67
CA CYS A 37 -46.31 -26.38 -16.08
C CYS A 37 -44.86 -26.08 -16.46
N GLN A 38 -43.98 -25.91 -15.47
CA GLN A 38 -42.57 -25.54 -15.71
C GLN A 38 -41.71 -26.63 -16.36
N ASN A 39 -42.23 -27.86 -16.45
CA ASN A 39 -41.57 -28.96 -17.16
C ASN A 39 -42.08 -29.16 -18.59
N CYS A 40 -43.39 -29.36 -18.79
CA CYS A 40 -43.97 -29.60 -20.12
C CYS A 40 -44.51 -28.34 -20.84
N GLN A 41 -44.48 -27.17 -20.19
CA GLN A 41 -44.97 -25.88 -20.71
C GLN A 41 -46.45 -25.88 -21.15
N LYS A 42 -47.25 -26.82 -20.65
CA LYS A 42 -48.69 -26.88 -20.90
C LYS A 42 -49.48 -26.12 -19.84
N GLU A 43 -50.58 -25.49 -20.24
CA GLU A 43 -51.52 -24.81 -19.32
C GLU A 43 -52.12 -25.82 -18.32
N TYR A 44 -52.18 -25.45 -17.04
CA TYR A 44 -52.75 -26.29 -15.99
C TYR A 44 -54.26 -26.49 -16.18
N ASN A 45 -54.73 -27.69 -15.90
CA ASN A 45 -56.15 -28.05 -15.94
C ASN A 45 -56.46 -29.15 -14.92
N ASP A 46 -57.73 -29.52 -14.79
CA ASP A 46 -58.18 -30.55 -13.84
C ASP A 46 -58.00 -32.00 -14.31
N ASN A 47 -57.59 -32.20 -15.56
CA ASN A 47 -57.58 -33.52 -16.21
C ASN A 47 -56.16 -34.09 -16.31
N ASP A 48 -55.36 -33.60 -17.25
CA ASP A 48 -54.05 -34.17 -17.62
C ASP A 48 -52.87 -33.32 -17.15
N VAL A 49 -53.08 -32.03 -16.88
CA VAL A 49 -52.05 -31.11 -16.41
C VAL A 49 -52.41 -30.61 -15.00
N ILE A 50 -52.53 -31.52 -14.04
CA ILE A 50 -52.93 -31.22 -12.66
C ILE A 50 -51.78 -30.57 -11.88
N PRO A 51 -51.89 -29.32 -11.39
CA PRO A 51 -50.80 -28.64 -10.68
C PRO A 51 -50.60 -29.22 -9.27
N ARG A 52 -49.36 -29.65 -8.96
CA ARG A 52 -48.95 -30.04 -7.60
C ARG A 52 -47.83 -29.15 -7.10
N ILE A 53 -47.88 -28.76 -5.83
CA ILE A 53 -46.88 -27.89 -5.19
C ILE A 53 -45.85 -28.73 -4.45
N LEU A 54 -44.58 -28.53 -4.79
CA LEU A 54 -43.44 -29.14 -4.12
C LEU A 54 -43.08 -28.39 -2.83
N PRO A 55 -42.32 -29.00 -1.89
CA PRO A 55 -41.88 -28.32 -0.66
C PRO A 55 -41.04 -27.05 -0.90
N CYS A 56 -40.39 -26.93 -2.06
CA CYS A 56 -39.69 -25.71 -2.48
C CYS A 56 -40.63 -24.60 -3.02
N LEU A 57 -41.95 -24.79 -2.96
CA LEU A 57 -43.01 -23.89 -3.44
C LEU A 57 -43.11 -23.71 -4.96
N HIS A 58 -42.32 -24.45 -5.74
CA HIS A 58 -42.53 -24.57 -7.18
C HIS A 58 -43.63 -25.57 -7.50
N ALA A 59 -44.31 -25.34 -8.63
CA ALA A 59 -45.35 -26.23 -9.10
C ALA A 59 -44.95 -26.95 -10.37
N CYS A 60 -45.39 -28.19 -10.49
CA CYS A 60 -45.26 -29.01 -11.68
C CYS A 60 -46.53 -29.86 -11.85
N CYS A 61 -46.86 -30.26 -13.08
CA CYS A 61 -48.03 -31.12 -13.26
C CYS A 61 -47.75 -32.55 -12.80
N HIS A 62 -48.76 -33.24 -12.28
CA HIS A 62 -48.60 -34.59 -11.74
C HIS A 62 -47.99 -35.56 -12.76
N ALA A 63 -48.39 -35.52 -14.02
CA ALA A 63 -47.81 -36.36 -15.08
C ALA A 63 -46.30 -36.13 -15.27
N CYS A 64 -45.84 -34.88 -15.14
CA CYS A 64 -44.40 -34.58 -15.18
C CYS A 64 -43.70 -35.08 -13.92
N LEU A 65 -44.31 -34.94 -12.74
CA LEU A 65 -43.76 -35.46 -11.49
C LEU A 65 -43.56 -36.97 -11.55
N VAL A 66 -44.53 -37.73 -12.08
CA VAL A 66 -44.41 -39.19 -12.30
C VAL A 66 -43.21 -39.53 -13.17
N THR A 67 -42.95 -38.73 -14.21
CA THR A 67 -41.84 -38.97 -15.14
C THR A 67 -40.48 -38.62 -14.53
N MET A 68 -40.45 -37.64 -13.63
CA MET A 68 -39.21 -37.13 -13.00
C MET A 68 -38.87 -37.85 -11.69
N GLU A 69 -39.82 -38.55 -11.09
CA GLU A 69 -39.61 -39.34 -9.90
C GLU A 69 -38.68 -40.51 -10.22
N ASN A 70 -37.70 -40.70 -9.35
CA ASN A 70 -36.72 -41.77 -9.49
C ASN A 70 -36.38 -42.33 -8.11
N HIS A 71 -36.82 -43.57 -7.84
CA HIS A 71 -36.52 -44.33 -6.63
C HIS A 71 -36.77 -43.53 -5.33
N GLY A 72 -37.94 -42.92 -5.19
CA GLY A 72 -38.35 -42.17 -4.01
C GLY A 72 -37.70 -40.78 -3.90
N THR A 73 -37.07 -40.28 -4.96
CA THR A 73 -36.48 -38.94 -5.01
C THR A 73 -36.97 -38.18 -6.23
N LEU A 74 -37.27 -36.90 -6.04
CA LEU A 74 -37.69 -35.98 -7.10
C LEU A 74 -36.79 -34.74 -7.08
N LYS A 75 -36.18 -34.38 -8.22
CA LYS A 75 -35.44 -33.12 -8.39
C LYS A 75 -36.39 -32.07 -8.97
N CYS A 76 -36.54 -30.92 -8.30
CA CYS A 76 -37.32 -29.80 -8.82
C CYS A 76 -36.68 -29.25 -10.12
N PRO A 77 -37.44 -29.08 -11.23
CA PRO A 77 -36.89 -28.55 -12.48
C PRO A 77 -36.59 -27.05 -12.44
N VAL A 78 -37.03 -26.33 -11.40
CA VAL A 78 -36.88 -24.87 -11.30
C VAL A 78 -35.70 -24.48 -10.42
N CYS A 79 -35.63 -25.01 -9.20
CA CYS A 79 -34.58 -24.65 -8.23
C CYS A 79 -33.58 -25.78 -7.93
N GLU A 80 -33.70 -26.91 -8.62
CA GLU A 80 -32.82 -28.07 -8.49
C GLU A 80 -32.79 -28.77 -7.12
N VAL A 81 -33.59 -28.30 -6.16
CA VAL A 81 -33.72 -28.94 -4.83
C VAL A 81 -34.31 -30.34 -4.99
N ARG A 82 -33.72 -31.29 -4.28
CA ARG A 82 -34.19 -32.68 -4.21
C ARG A 82 -35.20 -32.85 -3.07
N HIS A 83 -36.28 -33.54 -3.35
CA HIS A 83 -37.35 -33.89 -2.41
C HIS A 83 -37.47 -35.40 -2.31
N THR A 84 -37.61 -35.90 -1.09
CA THR A 84 -37.93 -37.31 -0.83
C THR A 84 -39.42 -37.53 -1.03
N VAL A 85 -39.77 -38.63 -1.69
CA VAL A 85 -41.14 -39.08 -1.94
C VAL A 85 -41.29 -40.46 -1.30
N PRO A 86 -41.68 -40.54 -0.01
CA PRO A 86 -41.97 -41.81 0.64
C PRO A 86 -42.97 -42.63 -0.17
N ASP A 87 -42.69 -43.93 -0.31
CA ASP A 87 -43.51 -44.91 -1.05
C ASP A 87 -43.82 -44.53 -2.51
N SER A 88 -43.06 -43.59 -3.09
CA SER A 88 -43.31 -42.98 -4.40
C SER A 88 -44.73 -42.39 -4.51
N ASP A 89 -45.37 -42.06 -3.39
CA ASP A 89 -46.69 -41.43 -3.35
C ASP A 89 -46.58 -39.94 -3.70
N LEU A 90 -46.86 -39.60 -4.95
CA LEU A 90 -46.85 -38.21 -5.43
C LEU A 90 -48.12 -37.44 -5.05
N ASP A 91 -49.15 -38.12 -4.53
CA ASP A 91 -50.40 -37.48 -4.12
C ASP A 91 -50.26 -36.73 -2.80
N GLN A 92 -49.20 -37.02 -2.03
CA GLN A 92 -48.79 -36.24 -0.86
C GLN A 92 -48.53 -34.75 -1.19
N PHE A 93 -48.14 -34.44 -2.44
CA PHE A 93 -48.00 -33.07 -2.89
C PHE A 93 -49.36 -32.49 -3.25
N ARG A 94 -49.78 -31.48 -2.49
CA ARG A 94 -51.11 -30.90 -2.59
C ARG A 94 -51.40 -30.35 -3.99
N LYS A 95 -52.59 -30.63 -4.50
CA LYS A 95 -53.16 -30.01 -5.70
C LYS A 95 -53.38 -28.51 -5.45
N ASP A 96 -52.99 -27.65 -6.39
CA ASP A 96 -53.23 -26.20 -6.31
C ASP A 96 -54.44 -25.78 -7.15
N ASP A 97 -55.63 -25.84 -6.55
CA ASP A 97 -56.87 -25.40 -7.19
C ASP A 97 -56.91 -23.88 -7.43
N THR A 98 -56.03 -23.09 -6.81
CA THR A 98 -55.98 -21.63 -7.00
C THR A 98 -55.67 -21.28 -8.46
N ARG A 99 -54.81 -22.07 -9.11
CA ARG A 99 -54.40 -21.88 -10.51
C ARG A 99 -55.56 -22.05 -11.48
N LYS A 100 -56.46 -23.00 -11.21
CA LYS A 100 -57.69 -23.19 -12.00
C LYS A 100 -58.52 -21.92 -12.04
N TYR A 101 -58.81 -21.34 -10.86
CA TYR A 101 -59.60 -20.11 -10.78
C TYR A 101 -58.87 -18.93 -11.45
N LEU A 102 -57.54 -18.87 -11.31
CA LEU A 102 -56.73 -17.80 -11.93
C LEU A 102 -56.77 -17.89 -13.46
N ILE A 103 -56.57 -19.08 -14.04
CA ILE A 103 -56.66 -19.30 -15.48
C ILE A 103 -58.05 -18.94 -15.99
N MET A 104 -59.09 -19.32 -15.26
CA MET A 104 -60.48 -18.99 -15.61
C MET A 104 -60.74 -17.48 -15.60
N HIS A 105 -60.28 -16.76 -14.56
CA HIS A 105 -60.33 -15.29 -14.47
C HIS A 105 -59.63 -14.63 -15.66
N LEU A 106 -58.42 -15.11 -16.00
CA LEU A 106 -57.63 -14.61 -17.14
C LEU A 106 -58.31 -14.86 -18.48
N LYS A 107 -58.93 -16.03 -18.69
CA LYS A 107 -59.68 -16.36 -19.90
C LYS A 107 -60.88 -15.43 -20.09
N VAL A 108 -61.59 -15.09 -19.01
CA VAL A 108 -62.71 -14.13 -19.05
C VAL A 108 -62.20 -12.70 -19.32
N GLN A 109 -61.15 -12.25 -18.65
CA GLN A 109 -60.54 -10.94 -18.90
C GLN A 109 -60.06 -10.75 -20.34
N ARG A 110 -59.42 -11.78 -20.92
CA ARG A 110 -58.94 -11.76 -22.31
C ARG A 110 -60.06 -11.92 -23.34
N GLY A 111 -61.29 -12.24 -22.90
CA GLY A 111 -62.41 -12.52 -23.80
C GLY A 111 -62.17 -13.74 -24.67
N SER A 112 -61.52 -14.78 -24.11
CA SER A 112 -61.09 -15.96 -24.85
C SER A 112 -62.26 -16.62 -25.60
N PRO A 113 -62.07 -17.01 -26.88
CA PRO A 113 -63.09 -17.73 -27.64
C PRO A 113 -63.35 -19.14 -27.09
N ASP A 114 -62.45 -19.67 -26.26
CA ASP A 114 -62.49 -21.03 -25.72
C ASP A 114 -63.44 -21.20 -24.52
N LEU A 115 -64.15 -20.13 -24.12
CA LEU A 115 -65.17 -20.18 -23.08
C LEU A 115 -66.47 -20.77 -23.64
N ALA A 116 -66.57 -22.09 -23.60
CA ALA A 116 -67.74 -22.85 -24.01
C ALA A 116 -68.69 -23.11 -22.83
N CYS A 117 -69.97 -23.32 -23.15
CA CYS A 117 -70.97 -23.77 -22.19
C CYS A 117 -70.65 -25.20 -21.75
N GLU A 118 -70.55 -25.42 -20.45
CA GLU A 118 -70.21 -26.73 -19.86
C GLU A 118 -71.45 -27.64 -19.73
N GLU A 119 -72.65 -27.07 -19.69
CA GLU A 119 -73.90 -27.83 -19.51
C GLU A 119 -74.47 -28.41 -20.82
N CYS A 120 -74.18 -27.80 -21.97
CA CYS A 120 -74.62 -28.35 -23.25
C CYS A 120 -73.44 -28.96 -24.01
N GLY A 121 -73.52 -30.25 -24.35
CA GLY A 121 -72.53 -30.95 -25.18
C GLY A 121 -72.41 -30.44 -26.63
N LYS A 122 -72.91 -29.24 -26.91
CA LYS A 122 -72.95 -28.58 -28.23
C LYS A 122 -71.87 -27.51 -28.41
N GLN A 123 -70.94 -27.35 -27.46
CA GLN A 123 -69.82 -26.40 -27.51
C GLN A 123 -70.26 -24.96 -27.87
N LYS A 124 -71.46 -24.56 -27.42
CA LYS A 124 -71.97 -23.20 -27.65
C LYS A 124 -71.15 -22.21 -26.82
N LYS A 125 -70.89 -21.01 -27.36
CA LYS A 125 -70.19 -19.94 -26.63
C LYS A 125 -70.92 -19.60 -25.34
N ALA A 126 -70.19 -19.59 -24.23
CA ALA A 126 -70.72 -19.14 -22.96
C ALA A 126 -70.93 -17.62 -22.96
N VAL A 127 -71.99 -17.17 -22.29
CA VAL A 127 -72.32 -15.74 -22.12
C VAL A 127 -72.42 -15.35 -20.65
N SER A 128 -72.49 -16.33 -19.76
CA SER A 128 -72.64 -16.14 -18.32
C SER A 128 -71.95 -17.26 -17.55
N ARG A 129 -71.76 -17.06 -16.25
CA ARG A 129 -71.26 -18.06 -15.32
C ARG A 129 -72.14 -18.08 -14.08
N CYS A 130 -72.45 -19.27 -13.59
CA CYS A 130 -73.12 -19.44 -12.30
C CYS A 130 -72.09 -19.41 -11.16
N HIS A 131 -72.32 -18.60 -10.13
CA HIS A 131 -71.39 -18.46 -9.01
C HIS A 131 -71.32 -19.75 -8.16
N GLU A 132 -72.47 -20.34 -7.83
CA GLU A 132 -72.58 -21.52 -6.95
C GLU A 132 -72.16 -22.80 -7.66
N CYS A 133 -72.49 -22.97 -8.94
CA CYS A 133 -72.08 -24.13 -9.73
C CYS A 133 -70.67 -23.98 -10.29
N GLY A 134 -70.15 -22.76 -10.39
CA GLY A 134 -68.85 -22.45 -10.98
C GLY A 134 -68.74 -22.65 -12.50
N GLN A 135 -69.82 -23.05 -13.17
CA GLN A 135 -69.88 -23.44 -14.59
C GLN A 135 -70.21 -22.28 -15.53
N PHE A 136 -69.62 -22.30 -16.72
CA PHE A 136 -69.97 -21.42 -17.83
C PHE A 136 -71.22 -21.89 -18.58
N LEU A 137 -72.15 -20.97 -18.87
CA LEU A 137 -73.45 -21.25 -19.47
C LEU A 137 -73.67 -20.38 -20.73
N CYS A 138 -74.19 -21.00 -21.80
CA CYS A 138 -74.77 -20.28 -22.93
C CYS A 138 -76.15 -19.70 -22.53
N THR A 139 -76.73 -18.86 -23.38
CA THR A 139 -78.03 -18.20 -23.13
C THR A 139 -79.13 -19.20 -22.75
N GLU A 140 -79.29 -20.27 -23.53
CA GLU A 140 -80.31 -21.30 -23.31
C GLU A 140 -80.10 -22.06 -21.99
N CYS A 141 -78.86 -22.42 -21.67
CA CYS A 141 -78.53 -23.12 -20.44
C CYS A 141 -78.70 -22.21 -19.22
N ALA A 142 -78.33 -20.94 -19.30
CA ALA A 142 -78.55 -19.97 -18.23
C ALA A 142 -80.05 -19.75 -17.93
N ASP A 143 -80.87 -19.66 -18.98
CA ASP A 143 -82.32 -19.53 -18.85
C ASP A 143 -82.95 -20.76 -18.18
N ASN A 144 -82.51 -21.97 -18.56
CA ASN A 144 -82.98 -23.20 -17.93
C ASN A 144 -82.48 -23.33 -16.48
N HIS A 145 -81.24 -22.90 -16.22
CA HIS A 145 -80.63 -22.90 -14.90
C HIS A 145 -81.41 -22.02 -13.92
N SER A 146 -81.86 -20.84 -14.36
CA SER A 146 -82.68 -19.93 -13.53
C SER A 146 -84.10 -20.43 -13.26
N LYS A 147 -84.63 -21.33 -14.10
CA LYS A 147 -86.00 -21.87 -13.99
C LYS A 147 -86.08 -23.20 -13.24
N THR A 148 -84.96 -23.90 -13.09
CA THR A 148 -84.90 -25.21 -12.44
C THR A 148 -85.02 -25.08 -10.92
N LYS A 149 -85.85 -25.92 -10.28
CA LYS A 149 -86.19 -25.78 -8.84
C LYS A 149 -84.98 -25.74 -7.90
N VAL A 150 -83.90 -26.46 -8.26
CA VAL A 150 -82.66 -26.57 -7.49
C VAL A 150 -81.79 -25.32 -7.66
N THR A 151 -81.61 -24.85 -8.89
CA THR A 151 -80.64 -23.80 -9.26
C THR A 151 -81.26 -22.41 -9.42
N LYS A 152 -82.59 -22.27 -9.27
CA LYS A 152 -83.31 -20.98 -9.39
C LYS A 152 -82.84 -19.88 -8.45
N ARG A 153 -82.14 -20.23 -7.37
CA ARG A 153 -81.58 -19.28 -6.39
C ARG A 153 -80.11 -18.97 -6.64
N HIS A 154 -79.49 -19.62 -7.62
CA HIS A 154 -78.08 -19.40 -7.93
C HIS A 154 -77.90 -18.05 -8.62
N LYS A 155 -76.82 -17.34 -8.26
CA LYS A 155 -76.44 -16.09 -8.89
C LYS A 155 -75.77 -16.38 -10.24
N ILE A 156 -76.42 -16.00 -11.33
CA ILE A 156 -75.86 -16.05 -12.68
C ILE A 156 -75.33 -14.66 -13.03
N VAL A 157 -74.05 -14.57 -13.40
CA VAL A 157 -73.35 -13.32 -13.71
C VAL A 157 -72.90 -13.35 -15.17
N SER A 158 -73.07 -12.25 -15.90
CA SER A 158 -72.66 -12.17 -17.31
C SER A 158 -71.14 -12.16 -17.45
N LEU A 159 -70.59 -12.69 -18.57
CA LEU A 159 -69.14 -12.62 -18.81
C LEU A 159 -68.63 -11.18 -18.99
N THR A 160 -69.49 -10.27 -19.47
CA THR A 160 -69.18 -8.84 -19.59
C THR A 160 -68.99 -8.19 -18.22
N GLU A 161 -69.82 -8.55 -17.24
CA GLU A 161 -69.71 -8.09 -15.86
C GLU A 161 -68.50 -8.72 -15.17
N LEU A 162 -68.29 -10.03 -15.34
CA LEU A 162 -67.16 -10.76 -14.77
C LEU A 162 -65.78 -10.32 -15.29
N LYS A 163 -65.73 -9.66 -16.45
CA LYS A 163 -64.48 -9.14 -17.03
C LYS A 163 -63.85 -8.06 -16.14
N GLU A 164 -64.67 -7.29 -15.44
CA GLU A 164 -64.27 -6.21 -14.54
C GLU A 164 -64.38 -6.62 -13.06
N SER A 165 -64.78 -7.86 -12.79
CA SER A 165 -64.92 -8.38 -11.43
C SER A 165 -63.56 -8.70 -10.77
N PRO A 166 -63.50 -8.64 -9.44
CA PRO A 166 -62.33 -9.06 -8.69
C PRO A 166 -62.19 -10.59 -8.69
N PHE A 167 -60.96 -11.08 -8.50
CA PHE A 167 -60.59 -12.50 -8.61
C PHE A 167 -61.42 -13.41 -7.69
N GLU A 168 -61.84 -12.90 -6.53
CA GLU A 168 -62.63 -13.63 -5.53
C GLU A 168 -63.99 -14.11 -6.06
N GLU A 169 -64.55 -13.47 -7.10
CA GLU A 169 -65.82 -13.93 -7.72
C GLU A 169 -65.67 -15.24 -8.50
N PHE A 170 -64.43 -15.59 -8.88
CA PHE A 170 -64.10 -16.83 -9.58
C PHE A 170 -63.86 -18.00 -8.64
N GLN A 171 -63.52 -17.73 -7.37
CA GLN A 171 -63.21 -18.74 -6.37
C GLN A 171 -64.47 -19.48 -5.91
N SER A 172 -64.38 -20.81 -5.77
CA SER A 172 -65.40 -21.60 -5.09
C SER A 172 -64.94 -22.01 -3.70
N LYS A 173 -65.92 -22.26 -2.81
CA LYS A 173 -65.63 -22.78 -1.47
C LYS A 173 -65.22 -24.24 -1.58
N GLN A 174 -64.08 -24.58 -1.01
CA GLN A 174 -63.56 -25.95 -0.97
C GLN A 174 -64.46 -26.83 -0.10
N THR A 175 -64.79 -28.01 -0.62
CA THR A 175 -65.64 -28.99 0.05
C THR A 175 -64.82 -30.16 0.61
N CYS A 176 -65.44 -30.92 1.51
CA CYS A 176 -64.77 -31.99 2.22
C CYS A 176 -64.50 -33.19 1.30
N GLU A 177 -63.29 -33.72 1.35
CA GLU A 177 -62.88 -34.90 0.57
C GLU A 177 -63.23 -36.23 1.25
N VAL A 178 -63.85 -36.18 2.44
CA VAL A 178 -64.24 -37.39 3.18
C VAL A 178 -65.51 -37.99 2.55
N PRO A 179 -65.51 -39.31 2.25
CA PRO A 179 -66.68 -39.97 1.69
C PRO A 179 -67.95 -39.76 2.53
N GLY A 180 -69.03 -39.34 1.91
CA GLY A 180 -70.30 -38.97 2.53
C GLY A 180 -70.40 -37.50 2.98
N HIS A 181 -69.32 -36.71 2.89
CA HIS A 181 -69.29 -35.29 3.24
C HIS A 181 -68.99 -34.37 2.03
N GLU A 182 -69.09 -34.87 0.80
CA GLU A 182 -68.60 -34.24 -0.42
C GLU A 182 -69.22 -32.86 -0.72
N GLU A 183 -70.44 -32.61 -0.21
CA GLU A 183 -71.15 -31.33 -0.34
C GLU A 183 -70.89 -30.36 0.82
N GLN A 184 -70.18 -30.80 1.87
CA GLN A 184 -69.93 -29.99 3.07
C GLN A 184 -68.71 -29.09 2.88
N ILE A 185 -68.88 -27.78 3.08
CA ILE A 185 -67.77 -26.82 3.03
C ILE A 185 -66.85 -26.93 4.26
N TYR A 186 -65.57 -26.64 4.06
CA TYR A 186 -64.63 -26.45 5.15
C TYR A 186 -64.95 -25.13 5.91
N ALA A 187 -65.60 -25.25 7.07
CA ALA A 187 -65.99 -24.11 7.89
C ALA A 187 -65.14 -23.96 9.17
N PHE A 188 -64.43 -25.01 9.56
CA PHE A 188 -63.65 -25.06 10.79
C PHE A 188 -62.21 -25.49 10.54
N TYR A 189 -61.35 -25.30 11.54
CA TYR A 189 -59.96 -25.71 11.53
C TYR A 189 -59.63 -26.51 12.79
N CYS A 190 -59.07 -27.71 12.61
CA CYS A 190 -58.65 -28.55 13.73
C CYS A 190 -57.17 -28.31 14.03
N LYS A 191 -56.85 -27.67 15.16
CA LYS A 191 -55.46 -27.37 15.54
C LYS A 191 -54.60 -28.61 15.76
N LYS A 192 -55.18 -29.68 16.33
CA LYS A 192 -54.47 -30.94 16.60
C LYS A 192 -54.06 -31.66 15.31
N CYS A 193 -54.85 -31.53 14.25
CA CYS A 193 -54.60 -32.19 12.96
C CYS A 193 -54.04 -31.25 11.89
N ASP A 194 -53.82 -29.97 12.23
CA ASP A 194 -53.28 -28.93 11.37
C ASP A 194 -53.97 -28.79 10.00
N ARG A 195 -55.30 -28.97 9.96
CA ARG A 195 -56.07 -28.99 8.69
C ARG A 195 -57.49 -28.42 8.80
N PRO A 196 -58.04 -27.89 7.70
CA PRO A 196 -59.46 -27.51 7.64
C PRO A 196 -60.37 -28.74 7.74
N VAL A 197 -61.51 -28.60 8.40
CA VAL A 197 -62.53 -29.65 8.57
C VAL A 197 -63.94 -29.10 8.35
N CYS A 198 -64.84 -29.93 7.79
CA CYS A 198 -66.24 -29.57 7.64
C CYS A 198 -67.02 -29.78 8.94
N ALA A 199 -68.27 -29.32 8.99
CA ALA A 199 -69.12 -29.45 10.19
C ALA A 199 -69.32 -30.91 10.64
N LEU A 200 -69.51 -31.84 9.69
CA LEU A 200 -69.67 -33.26 10.00
C LEU A 200 -68.36 -33.88 10.53
N CYS A 201 -67.22 -33.57 9.91
CA CYS A 201 -65.90 -34.01 10.38
C CYS A 201 -65.58 -33.50 11.79
N ALA A 202 -65.95 -32.26 12.12
CA ALA A 202 -65.75 -31.68 13.45
C ALA A 202 -66.52 -32.44 14.54
N ILE A 203 -67.67 -33.05 14.22
CA ILE A 203 -68.49 -33.80 15.16
C ILE A 203 -68.08 -35.28 15.23
N GLN A 204 -67.83 -35.91 14.08
CA GLN A 204 -67.63 -37.36 14.00
C GLN A 204 -66.18 -37.77 14.27
N SER A 205 -65.23 -37.17 13.56
CA SER A 205 -63.84 -37.64 13.51
C SER A 205 -62.87 -36.73 14.28
N HIS A 206 -63.30 -35.50 14.59
CA HIS A 206 -62.51 -34.52 15.33
C HIS A 206 -63.26 -33.90 16.51
N PRO A 207 -63.97 -34.68 17.33
CA PRO A 207 -64.71 -34.11 18.45
C PRO A 207 -63.75 -33.53 19.50
N ASP A 208 -64.14 -32.42 20.10
CA ASP A 208 -63.35 -31.74 21.15
C ASP A 208 -63.10 -32.65 22.36
N SER A 209 -64.03 -33.59 22.64
CA SER A 209 -63.87 -34.64 23.66
C SER A 209 -62.66 -35.57 23.46
N GLN A 210 -62.12 -35.65 22.23
CA GLN A 210 -60.90 -36.40 21.91
C GLN A 210 -59.65 -35.50 21.81
N GLY A 211 -59.74 -34.28 22.35
CA GLY A 211 -58.66 -33.28 22.38
C GLY A 211 -58.42 -32.57 21.05
N HIS A 212 -59.38 -32.61 20.12
CA HIS A 212 -59.30 -31.88 18.85
C HIS A 212 -59.84 -30.47 19.03
N ALA A 213 -58.94 -29.51 19.32
CA ALA A 213 -59.32 -28.11 19.44
C ALA A 213 -59.78 -27.54 18.09
N ILE A 214 -61.09 -27.33 17.94
CA ILE A 214 -61.73 -26.79 16.73
C ILE A 214 -61.88 -25.26 16.85
N LYS A 215 -61.44 -24.54 15.82
CA LYS A 215 -61.64 -23.09 15.69
C LYS A 215 -62.41 -22.75 14.41
N GLN A 216 -63.02 -21.57 14.36
CA GLN A 216 -63.58 -21.03 13.13
C GLN A 216 -62.45 -20.79 12.10
N ILE A 217 -62.69 -21.21 10.85
CA ILE A 217 -61.64 -21.14 9.81
C ILE A 217 -61.20 -19.70 9.53
N ASN A 218 -62.12 -18.74 9.60
CA ASN A 218 -61.83 -17.32 9.34
C ASN A 218 -60.91 -16.72 10.40
N ASP A 219 -61.07 -17.08 11.68
CA ASP A 219 -60.23 -16.57 12.77
C ASP A 219 -58.78 -17.08 12.61
N VAL A 220 -58.64 -18.37 12.31
CA VAL A 220 -57.32 -18.98 12.03
C VAL A 220 -56.71 -18.41 10.75
N TYR A 221 -57.51 -18.18 9.72
CA TYR A 221 -57.05 -17.57 8.47
C TYR A 221 -56.44 -16.19 8.71
N VAL A 222 -57.10 -15.31 9.46
CA VAL A 222 -56.57 -13.96 9.75
C VAL A 222 -55.27 -14.04 10.55
N GLU A 223 -55.21 -14.91 11.55
CA GLU A 223 -54.01 -15.15 12.38
C GLU A 223 -52.83 -15.62 11.52
N VAL A 224 -53.01 -16.71 10.76
CA VAL A 224 -51.96 -17.33 9.94
C VAL A 224 -51.55 -16.42 8.78
N LYS A 225 -52.52 -15.76 8.12
CA LYS A 225 -52.24 -14.81 7.04
C LYS A 225 -51.31 -13.69 7.51
N ARG A 226 -51.55 -13.12 8.69
CA ARG A 226 -50.69 -12.08 9.26
C ARG A 226 -49.26 -12.57 9.48
N VAL A 227 -49.09 -13.81 9.96
CA VAL A 227 -47.77 -14.42 10.14
C VAL A 227 -47.06 -14.59 8.80
N VAL A 228 -47.76 -15.13 7.79
CA VAL A 228 -47.21 -15.31 6.44
C VAL A 228 -46.84 -13.98 5.79
N GLU A 229 -47.69 -12.96 5.89
CA GLU A 229 -47.40 -11.61 5.37
C GLU A 229 -46.19 -10.97 6.07
N GLY A 230 -46.02 -11.20 7.37
CA GLY A 230 -44.82 -10.81 8.12
C GLY A 230 -43.56 -11.49 7.57
N LEU A 231 -43.58 -12.81 7.43
CA LEU A 231 -42.46 -13.57 6.87
C LEU A 231 -42.14 -13.17 5.41
N MET A 232 -43.17 -12.90 4.59
CA MET A 232 -42.98 -12.39 3.23
C MET A 232 -42.29 -11.02 3.22
N SER A 233 -42.65 -10.13 4.15
CA SER A 233 -41.99 -8.84 4.32
C SER A 233 -40.52 -9.01 4.71
N ASP A 234 -40.23 -9.91 5.66
CA ASP A 234 -38.86 -10.19 6.11
C ASP A 234 -38.00 -10.75 4.97
N VAL A 235 -38.51 -11.73 4.23
CA VAL A 235 -37.82 -12.30 3.05
C VAL A 235 -37.61 -11.22 1.99
N LYS A 236 -38.60 -10.37 1.73
CA LYS A 236 -38.47 -9.25 0.77
C LYS A 236 -37.35 -8.28 1.20
N HIS A 237 -37.28 -7.92 2.48
CA HIS A 237 -36.23 -7.06 2.99
C HIS A 237 -34.85 -7.72 2.84
N ARG A 238 -34.72 -9.02 3.15
CA ARG A 238 -33.47 -9.76 2.93
C ARG A 238 -33.07 -9.82 1.46
N THR A 239 -34.03 -9.99 0.55
CA THR A 239 -33.77 -9.96 -0.90
C THR A 239 -33.24 -8.60 -1.36
N LEU A 240 -33.79 -7.50 -0.85
CA LEU A 240 -33.28 -6.15 -1.16
C LEU A 240 -31.85 -5.96 -0.62
N SER A 241 -31.60 -6.34 0.64
CA SER A 241 -30.26 -6.29 1.23
C SER A 241 -29.24 -7.14 0.46
N ALA A 242 -29.64 -8.32 -0.04
CA ALA A 242 -28.79 -9.14 -0.90
C ALA A 242 -28.48 -8.45 -2.24
N LYS A 243 -29.48 -7.80 -2.87
CA LYS A 243 -29.26 -7.00 -4.09
C LYS A 243 -28.29 -5.85 -3.86
N ASP A 244 -28.43 -5.13 -2.75
CA ASP A 244 -27.52 -4.04 -2.39
C ASP A 244 -26.08 -4.57 -2.21
N THR A 245 -25.94 -5.74 -1.59
CA THR A 245 -24.64 -6.41 -1.42
C THR A 245 -24.04 -6.83 -2.77
N ILE A 246 -24.84 -7.40 -3.67
CA ILE A 246 -24.39 -7.78 -5.02
C ILE A 246 -23.89 -6.53 -5.78
N ASN A 247 -24.66 -5.44 -5.75
CA ASN A 247 -24.26 -4.18 -6.38
C ASN A 247 -22.96 -3.63 -5.77
N ALA A 248 -22.79 -3.73 -4.45
CA ALA A 248 -21.56 -3.31 -3.79
C ALA A 248 -20.35 -4.15 -4.23
N ILE A 249 -20.53 -5.46 -4.41
CA ILE A 249 -19.48 -6.36 -4.92
C ILE A 249 -19.12 -6.00 -6.37
N ASP A 250 -20.11 -5.82 -7.24
CA ASP A 250 -19.90 -5.43 -8.65
C ASP A 250 -19.15 -4.09 -8.75
N ASN A 251 -19.54 -3.08 -7.96
CA ASN A 251 -18.83 -1.80 -7.90
C ASN A 251 -17.38 -1.95 -7.40
N THR A 252 -17.13 -2.89 -6.48
CA THR A 252 -15.77 -3.17 -5.99
C THR A 252 -14.92 -3.81 -7.09
N ILE A 253 -15.49 -4.74 -7.87
CA ILE A 253 -14.83 -5.36 -9.03
C ILE A 253 -14.51 -4.30 -10.09
N ASP A 254 -15.47 -3.45 -10.46
CA ASP A 254 -15.25 -2.35 -11.40
C ASP A 254 -14.16 -1.37 -10.90
N GLY A 255 -14.13 -1.13 -9.58
CA GLY A 255 -13.08 -0.36 -8.91
C GLY A 255 -11.69 -1.01 -9.06
N LEU A 256 -11.58 -2.32 -8.93
CA LEU A 256 -10.33 -3.07 -9.16
C LEU A 256 -9.87 -2.98 -10.62
N ASP A 257 -10.79 -3.10 -11.58
CA ASP A 257 -10.48 -2.95 -13.01
C ASP A 257 -10.00 -1.53 -13.36
N ALA A 258 -10.60 -0.51 -12.73
CA ALA A 258 -10.16 0.87 -12.87
C ALA A 258 -8.78 1.10 -12.24
N ALA A 259 -8.54 0.54 -11.04
CA ALA A 259 -7.26 0.60 -10.36
C ALA A 259 -6.15 -0.08 -11.17
N LEU A 260 -6.43 -1.26 -11.76
CA LEU A 260 -5.50 -1.97 -12.65
C LEU A 260 -5.06 -1.06 -13.81
N LYS A 261 -6.02 -0.45 -14.52
CA LYS A 261 -5.71 0.47 -15.64
C LYS A 261 -4.89 1.68 -15.19
N LYS A 262 -5.26 2.28 -14.06
CA LYS A 262 -4.59 3.46 -13.50
C LYS A 262 -3.16 3.15 -13.08
N ILE A 263 -2.97 2.12 -12.24
CA ILE A 263 -1.67 1.74 -11.68
C ILE A 263 -0.74 1.24 -12.79
N THR A 264 -1.24 0.50 -13.79
CA THR A 264 -0.43 0.11 -14.96
C THR A 264 0.17 1.33 -15.65
N LYS A 265 -0.64 2.38 -15.89
CA LYS A 265 -0.16 3.63 -16.49
C LYS A 265 0.84 4.36 -15.58
N GLU A 266 0.66 4.34 -14.27
CA GLU A 266 1.60 4.93 -13.31
C GLU A 266 2.95 4.21 -13.33
N ILE A 267 2.95 2.88 -13.38
CA ILE A 267 4.15 2.05 -13.57
C ILE A 267 4.85 2.45 -14.87
N ASP A 268 4.14 2.44 -16.00
CA ASP A 268 4.72 2.77 -17.30
C ASP A 268 5.39 4.15 -17.30
N ASN A 269 4.70 5.17 -16.78
CA ASN A 269 5.24 6.53 -16.70
C ASN A 269 6.49 6.62 -15.82
N ALA A 270 6.49 5.97 -14.66
CA ALA A 270 7.64 5.99 -13.73
C ALA A 270 8.89 5.37 -14.36
N PHE A 271 8.72 4.26 -15.09
CA PHE A 271 9.83 3.62 -15.80
C PHE A 271 10.26 4.41 -17.05
N GLU A 272 9.34 5.08 -17.75
CA GLU A 272 9.68 5.95 -18.88
C GLU A 272 10.55 7.15 -18.45
N GLU A 273 10.31 7.71 -17.27
CA GLU A 273 11.18 8.75 -16.69
C GLU A 273 12.59 8.23 -16.39
N CYS A 274 12.71 7.00 -15.90
CA CYS A 274 14.00 6.35 -15.67
C CYS A 274 14.77 6.16 -16.99
N VAL A 275 14.09 5.69 -18.04
CA VAL A 275 14.67 5.56 -19.39
C VAL A 275 15.14 6.91 -19.92
N LYS A 276 14.33 7.96 -19.78
CA LYS A 276 14.69 9.33 -20.18
C LYS A 276 15.94 9.84 -19.44
N ALA A 277 16.08 9.54 -18.16
CA ALA A 277 17.26 9.92 -17.39
C ALA A 277 18.53 9.20 -17.89
N LEU A 278 18.42 7.90 -18.20
CA LEU A 278 19.52 7.12 -18.79
C LEU A 278 19.91 7.65 -20.18
N ASP A 279 18.93 7.97 -21.02
CA ASP A 279 19.17 8.53 -22.35
C ASP A 279 19.85 9.90 -22.29
N ARG A 280 19.42 10.80 -21.39
CA ARG A 280 20.10 12.09 -21.15
C ARG A 280 21.56 11.88 -20.78
N ARG A 281 21.84 10.95 -19.86
CA ARG A 281 23.21 10.66 -19.43
C ARG A 281 24.07 10.11 -20.57
N ARG A 282 23.48 9.28 -21.43
CA ARG A 282 24.13 8.77 -22.64
C ARG A 282 24.51 9.91 -23.59
N ASP A 283 23.62 10.85 -23.83
CA ASP A 283 23.87 11.95 -24.76
C ASP A 283 24.87 12.98 -24.18
N GLU A 284 24.82 13.27 -22.89
CA GLU A 284 25.86 14.08 -22.21
C GLU A 284 27.28 13.50 -22.38
N LEU A 285 27.42 12.18 -22.36
CA LEU A 285 28.72 11.52 -22.57
C LEU A 285 29.20 11.69 -24.02
N LYS A 286 28.29 11.62 -25.00
CA LYS A 286 28.61 11.89 -26.40
C LYS A 286 29.01 13.35 -26.60
N ASP A 287 28.33 14.30 -25.96
CA ASP A 287 28.67 15.73 -26.05
C ASP A 287 30.04 16.03 -25.44
N LYS A 288 30.35 15.41 -24.30
CA LYS A 288 31.69 15.49 -23.69
C LYS A 288 32.77 14.92 -24.61
N LEU A 289 32.49 13.80 -25.28
CA LEU A 289 33.39 13.22 -26.27
C LEU A 289 33.64 14.18 -27.44
N HIS A 290 32.58 14.73 -28.04
CA HIS A 290 32.69 15.70 -29.13
C HIS A 290 33.49 16.95 -28.71
N THR A 291 33.27 17.43 -27.50
CA THR A 291 34.01 18.58 -26.95
C THR A 291 35.51 18.26 -26.82
N LYS A 292 35.87 17.10 -26.27
CA LYS A 292 37.27 16.69 -26.12
C LYS A 292 37.99 16.52 -27.46
N VAL A 293 37.32 15.92 -28.45
CA VAL A 293 37.86 15.82 -29.81
C VAL A 293 38.09 17.20 -30.41
N LYS A 294 37.14 18.13 -30.24
CA LYS A 294 37.26 19.50 -30.76
C LYS A 294 38.40 20.27 -30.09
N GLU A 295 38.58 20.10 -28.77
CA GLU A 295 39.69 20.71 -28.03
C GLU A 295 41.05 20.21 -28.53
N LYS A 296 41.23 18.88 -28.64
CA LYS A 296 42.47 18.26 -29.15
C LYS A 296 42.78 18.73 -30.58
N LYS A 297 41.80 18.68 -31.48
CA LYS A 297 41.96 19.16 -32.87
C LYS A 297 42.39 20.63 -32.93
N LYS A 298 41.78 21.50 -32.13
CA LYS A 298 42.13 22.92 -32.09
C LYS A 298 43.59 23.18 -31.69
N ILE A 299 44.17 22.34 -30.82
CA ILE A 299 45.58 22.43 -30.45
C ILE A 299 46.45 22.03 -31.65
N LEU A 300 46.13 20.90 -32.28
CA LEU A 300 46.85 20.39 -33.45
C LEU A 300 46.75 21.32 -34.67
N ASP A 301 45.57 21.89 -34.95
CA ASP A 301 45.37 22.83 -36.07
C ASP A 301 46.23 24.09 -35.89
N LYS A 302 46.32 24.63 -34.67
CA LYS A 302 47.20 25.78 -34.39
C LYS A 302 48.67 25.46 -34.57
N GLN A 303 49.09 24.28 -34.13
CA GLN A 303 50.46 23.82 -34.33
C GLN A 303 50.75 23.64 -35.83
N LEU A 304 49.82 23.05 -36.57
CA LEU A 304 49.91 22.85 -38.02
C LEU A 304 50.09 24.20 -38.74
N ASP A 305 49.27 25.20 -38.42
CA ASP A 305 49.38 26.54 -39.01
C ASP A 305 50.76 27.16 -38.75
N SER A 306 51.26 27.07 -37.51
CA SER A 306 52.56 27.62 -37.11
C SER A 306 53.73 26.93 -37.84
N ILE A 307 53.71 25.60 -37.90
CA ILE A 307 54.76 24.81 -38.56
C ILE A 307 54.72 25.05 -40.08
N CYS A 308 53.55 25.15 -40.69
CA CYS A 308 53.42 25.47 -42.11
C CYS A 308 54.03 26.83 -42.46
N VAL A 309 53.81 27.86 -41.63
CA VAL A 309 54.43 29.17 -41.84
C VAL A 309 55.96 29.09 -41.75
N HIS A 310 56.49 28.41 -40.73
CA HIS A 310 57.93 28.24 -40.57
C HIS A 310 58.55 27.46 -41.74
N LYS A 311 57.92 26.35 -42.16
CA LYS A 311 58.30 25.56 -43.35
C LYS A 311 58.36 26.43 -44.60
N ASN A 312 57.31 27.20 -44.89
CA ASN A 312 57.28 28.05 -46.08
C ASN A 312 58.39 29.11 -46.04
N ASN A 313 58.65 29.72 -44.88
CA ASN A 313 59.75 30.67 -44.72
C ASN A 313 61.12 30.04 -45.01
N MET A 314 61.33 28.78 -44.61
CA MET A 314 62.54 28.02 -44.91
C MET A 314 62.65 27.69 -46.40
N GLU A 315 61.57 27.20 -47.02
CA GLU A 315 61.52 26.88 -48.45
C GLU A 315 61.78 28.12 -49.32
N ASP A 316 61.13 29.24 -49.04
CA ASP A 316 61.31 30.51 -49.76
C ASP A 316 62.76 31.03 -49.62
N SER A 317 63.31 30.99 -48.40
CA SER A 317 64.69 31.45 -48.14
C SER A 317 65.72 30.53 -48.81
N TYR A 318 65.47 29.23 -48.84
CA TYR A 318 66.29 28.26 -49.56
C TYR A 318 66.25 28.51 -51.07
N GLU A 319 65.05 28.67 -51.65
CA GLU A 319 64.87 28.89 -53.07
C GLU A 319 65.56 30.18 -53.55
N PHE A 320 65.37 31.29 -52.82
CA PHE A 320 66.04 32.55 -53.12
C PHE A 320 67.56 32.40 -53.08
N SER A 321 68.10 31.76 -52.03
CA SER A 321 69.54 31.54 -51.86
C SER A 321 70.12 30.66 -52.96
N ASN A 322 69.40 29.60 -53.34
CA ASN A 322 69.79 28.69 -54.41
C ASN A 322 69.77 29.39 -55.78
N ASN A 323 68.76 30.22 -56.06
CA ASN A 323 68.70 30.99 -57.29
C ASN A 323 69.86 32.00 -57.37
N MET A 324 70.17 32.69 -56.27
CA MET A 324 71.30 33.62 -56.23
C MET A 324 72.64 32.91 -56.46
N ALA A 325 72.83 31.72 -55.88
CA ALA A 325 74.07 30.95 -56.05
C ALA A 325 74.29 30.44 -57.48
N ASN A 326 73.22 30.10 -58.21
CA ASN A 326 73.32 29.48 -59.54
C ASN A 326 73.26 30.47 -60.70
N TYR A 327 72.53 31.58 -60.56
CA TYR A 327 72.21 32.46 -61.69
C TYR A 327 72.81 33.87 -61.60
N SER A 328 73.38 34.28 -60.46
CA SER A 328 74.00 35.61 -60.33
C SER A 328 75.48 35.60 -60.71
N ASN A 329 75.99 36.77 -61.11
CA ASN A 329 77.42 36.96 -61.32
C ASN A 329 78.15 37.21 -59.98
N ASN A 330 79.49 37.06 -59.97
CA ASN A 330 80.29 37.15 -58.74
C ASN A 330 80.03 38.42 -57.91
N SER A 331 79.88 39.58 -58.56
CA SER A 331 79.69 40.85 -57.86
C SER A 331 78.30 40.96 -57.24
N GLU A 332 77.26 40.58 -57.98
CA GLU A 332 75.88 40.55 -57.47
C GLU A 332 75.72 39.59 -56.29
N PHE A 333 76.27 38.37 -56.36
CA PHE A 333 76.24 37.43 -55.24
C PHE A 333 76.86 38.04 -53.97
N LEU A 334 78.04 38.67 -54.11
CA LEU A 334 78.76 39.26 -52.99
C LEU A 334 78.01 40.44 -52.34
N PHE A 335 77.17 41.17 -53.08
CA PHE A 335 76.32 42.23 -52.50
C PHE A 335 75.26 41.68 -51.53
N PHE A 336 74.73 40.48 -51.77
CA PHE A 336 73.67 39.88 -50.96
C PHE A 336 74.17 38.81 -49.97
N LYS A 337 75.46 38.45 -50.02
CA LYS A 337 76.04 37.34 -49.22
C LYS A 337 75.72 37.45 -47.73
N ASP A 338 75.84 38.65 -47.16
CA ASP A 338 75.70 38.84 -45.72
C ASP A 338 74.23 38.72 -45.29
N SER A 339 73.30 39.21 -46.11
CA SER A 339 71.85 39.05 -45.90
C SER A 339 71.41 37.58 -46.00
N ILE A 340 71.94 36.84 -46.98
CA ILE A 340 71.65 35.40 -47.16
C ILE A 340 72.19 34.60 -45.98
N ILE A 341 73.47 34.81 -45.62
CA ILE A 341 74.11 34.12 -44.50
C ILE A 341 73.37 34.43 -43.20
N HIS A 342 72.99 35.69 -42.97
CA HIS A 342 72.21 36.08 -41.81
C HIS A 342 70.87 35.34 -41.75
N ARG A 343 70.06 35.41 -42.82
CA ARG A 343 68.72 34.79 -42.83
C ARG A 343 68.76 33.26 -42.69
N LEU A 344 69.70 32.59 -43.36
CA LEU A 344 69.85 31.15 -43.26
C LEU A 344 70.35 30.72 -41.87
N ASN A 345 71.23 31.50 -41.24
CA ASN A 345 71.63 31.24 -39.85
C ASN A 345 70.48 31.47 -38.87
N GLU A 346 69.67 32.52 -39.05
CA GLU A 346 68.46 32.75 -38.24
C GLU A 346 67.51 31.55 -38.31
N LEU A 347 67.15 31.11 -39.52
CA LEU A 347 66.23 29.99 -39.71
C LEU A 347 66.81 28.64 -39.27
N ARG A 348 68.15 28.50 -39.30
CA ARG A 348 68.82 27.29 -38.79
C ARG A 348 68.77 27.22 -37.26
N GLU A 349 68.84 28.36 -36.59
CA GLU A 349 68.88 28.44 -35.13
C GLU A 349 67.50 28.68 -34.50
N GLU A 350 66.49 29.01 -35.30
CA GLU A 350 65.10 29.08 -34.86
C GLU A 350 64.53 27.65 -34.68
N ASP A 351 64.36 27.25 -33.42
CA ASP A 351 63.78 25.95 -33.07
C ASP A 351 62.27 25.89 -33.37
N PHE A 352 61.78 24.72 -33.77
CA PHE A 352 60.35 24.41 -33.87
C PHE A 352 60.03 23.03 -33.31
N ASP A 353 58.79 22.86 -32.84
CA ASP A 353 58.34 21.60 -32.24
C ASP A 353 58.17 20.49 -33.31
N ILE A 354 58.91 19.40 -33.14
CA ILE A 354 58.88 18.22 -34.03
C ILE A 354 57.92 17.10 -33.59
N PHE A 355 57.27 17.27 -32.43
CA PHE A 355 56.25 16.34 -31.92
C PHE A 355 54.88 16.99 -31.88
N PRO A 356 53.79 16.26 -32.20
CA PRO A 356 52.44 16.74 -31.99
C PRO A 356 52.22 17.21 -30.55
N HIS A 357 51.62 18.39 -30.37
CA HIS A 357 51.30 18.97 -29.06
C HIS A 357 50.19 18.20 -28.33
N ASP A 358 49.50 17.29 -29.01
CA ASP A 358 48.48 16.42 -28.44
C ASP A 358 48.44 15.07 -29.18
N ASN A 359 47.66 14.11 -28.66
CA ASN A 359 47.52 12.76 -29.22
C ASN A 359 46.06 12.39 -29.52
N ASP A 360 45.85 11.27 -30.18
CA ASP A 360 44.55 10.70 -30.52
C ASP A 360 43.95 9.82 -29.40
N GLU A 361 44.60 9.73 -28.24
CA GLU A 361 44.17 8.85 -27.16
C GLU A 361 42.88 9.37 -26.49
N ILE A 362 41.76 8.69 -26.78
CA ILE A 362 40.46 8.90 -26.15
C ILE A 362 39.82 7.53 -25.87
N LYS A 363 39.37 7.31 -24.63
CA LYS A 363 38.81 6.02 -24.20
C LYS A 363 37.48 6.20 -23.48
N PHE A 364 36.47 5.46 -23.90
CA PHE A 364 35.27 5.23 -23.09
C PHE A 364 35.56 4.09 -22.11
N LYS A 365 35.41 4.36 -20.81
CA LYS A 365 35.56 3.35 -19.75
C LYS A 365 34.17 2.97 -19.23
N PRO A 366 33.57 1.85 -19.68
CA PRO A 366 32.30 1.40 -19.13
C PRO A 366 32.51 0.94 -17.68
N VAL A 367 31.70 1.44 -16.76
CA VAL A 367 31.59 0.84 -15.42
C VAL A 367 30.78 -0.46 -15.59
N LYS A 368 31.32 -1.59 -15.13
CA LYS A 368 30.57 -2.85 -15.06
C LYS A 368 29.53 -2.76 -13.95
N MET A 369 28.38 -2.12 -14.25
CA MET A 369 27.27 -1.96 -13.30
C MET A 369 26.27 -3.13 -13.35
N GLY A 370 26.57 -4.24 -14.03
CA GLY A 370 25.58 -5.31 -14.28
C GLY A 370 24.83 -5.74 -13.01
N ASP A 371 25.55 -6.20 -12.00
CA ASP A 371 24.92 -6.75 -10.79
C ASP A 371 24.32 -5.67 -9.87
N ASP A 372 24.98 -4.52 -9.72
CA ASP A 372 24.46 -3.41 -8.92
C ASP A 372 23.23 -2.74 -9.57
N PHE A 373 23.21 -2.59 -10.90
CA PHE A 373 22.06 -2.09 -11.63
C PHE A 373 20.91 -3.08 -11.62
N ASN A 374 21.19 -4.38 -11.72
CA ASN A 374 20.19 -5.42 -11.57
C ASN A 374 19.59 -5.45 -10.15
N ARG A 375 20.42 -5.23 -9.11
CA ARG A 375 19.94 -5.10 -7.72
C ARG A 375 19.03 -3.88 -7.57
N LEU A 376 19.50 -2.71 -7.98
CA LEU A 376 18.70 -1.48 -7.97
C LEU A 376 17.39 -1.66 -8.76
N SER A 377 17.45 -2.29 -9.93
CA SER A 377 16.28 -2.55 -10.76
C SER A 377 15.23 -3.44 -10.09
N ARG A 378 15.63 -4.38 -9.22
CA ARG A 378 14.68 -5.21 -8.45
C ARG A 378 14.01 -4.44 -7.31
N GLU A 379 14.65 -3.37 -6.84
CA GLU A 379 14.14 -2.49 -5.78
C GLU A 379 13.31 -1.33 -6.35
N LEU A 380 13.22 -1.17 -7.67
CA LEU A 380 12.44 -0.12 -8.32
C LEU A 380 10.95 -0.44 -8.30
N GLY A 381 10.25 0.20 -7.36
CA GLY A 381 8.80 0.09 -7.24
C GLY A 381 8.37 -1.19 -6.52
N SER A 382 7.20 -1.14 -5.92
CA SER A 382 6.52 -2.29 -5.33
C SER A 382 5.03 -2.12 -5.49
N ILE A 383 4.30 -3.24 -5.54
CA ILE A 383 2.84 -3.23 -5.54
C ILE A 383 2.40 -3.47 -4.11
N TRP A 384 1.56 -2.57 -3.61
CA TRP A 384 0.95 -2.68 -2.29
C TRP A 384 -0.55 -2.95 -2.44
N SER A 385 -1.08 -3.80 -1.57
CA SER A 385 -2.50 -4.11 -1.45
C SER A 385 -2.80 -4.55 -0.03
N THR A 386 -4.02 -4.32 0.45
CA THR A 386 -4.49 -4.85 1.74
C THR A 386 -5.77 -5.66 1.54
N SER A 387 -5.94 -6.69 2.36
CA SER A 387 -7.17 -7.50 2.44
C SER A 387 -7.99 -7.20 3.70
N ALA A 388 -7.74 -6.06 4.34
CA ALA A 388 -8.47 -5.63 5.53
C ALA A 388 -9.99 -5.63 5.30
N TYR A 389 -10.69 -6.47 6.06
CA TYR A 389 -12.14 -6.55 6.09
C TYR A 389 -12.65 -5.76 7.29
N LEU A 390 -13.16 -4.56 7.04
CA LEU A 390 -13.50 -3.58 8.07
C LEU A 390 -14.38 -4.14 9.21
N PRO A 391 -15.39 -4.99 8.98
CA PRO A 391 -16.18 -5.56 10.07
C PRO A 391 -15.39 -6.38 11.09
N ASN A 392 -14.23 -6.94 10.71
CA ASN A 392 -13.35 -7.68 11.63
C ASN A 392 -12.31 -6.79 12.33
N THR A 393 -12.37 -5.46 12.14
CA THR A 393 -11.43 -4.53 12.78
C THR A 393 -11.59 -4.55 14.30
N HIS A 394 -10.50 -4.81 15.01
CA HIS A 394 -10.48 -4.79 16.47
C HIS A 394 -9.94 -3.44 16.96
N VAL A 395 -10.67 -2.81 17.89
CA VAL A 395 -10.31 -1.50 18.44
C VAL A 395 -10.35 -1.54 19.96
N GLU A 396 -9.22 -1.23 20.58
CA GLU A 396 -9.05 -1.22 22.03
C GLU A 396 -8.81 0.21 22.53
N PRO A 397 -9.79 0.84 23.21
CA PRO A 397 -9.61 2.15 23.83
C PRO A 397 -8.94 2.05 25.22
N PHE A 398 -8.18 3.08 25.59
CA PHE A 398 -7.49 3.23 26.88
C PHE A 398 -7.77 4.62 27.46
N ASP A 399 -7.97 4.70 28.76
CA ASP A 399 -8.13 5.96 29.47
C ASP A 399 -6.79 6.72 29.52
N ILE A 400 -6.86 8.06 29.47
CA ILE A 400 -5.66 8.91 29.44
C ILE A 400 -5.72 10.02 30.48
N SER A 401 -4.54 10.50 30.87
CA SER A 401 -4.37 11.64 31.75
C SER A 401 -4.58 12.96 31.02
N MET A 402 -5.10 13.96 31.74
CA MET A 402 -5.22 15.33 31.23
C MET A 402 -3.86 15.93 30.83
N ASP A 403 -3.90 16.78 29.80
CA ASP A 403 -2.80 17.63 29.32
C ASP A 403 -1.52 16.89 28.88
N LYS A 404 -1.59 15.57 28.72
CA LYS A 404 -0.52 14.73 28.16
C LYS A 404 -0.99 14.09 26.87
N GLU A 405 -0.08 13.99 25.90
CA GLU A 405 -0.34 13.24 24.67
C GLU A 405 -0.01 11.78 24.91
N GLN A 406 -1.02 10.92 24.87
CA GLN A 406 -0.90 9.50 25.19
C GLN A 406 -1.63 8.65 24.16
N VAL A 407 -1.22 7.39 24.03
CA VAL A 407 -1.95 6.41 23.22
C VAL A 407 -3.24 6.10 23.97
N PHE A 408 -4.37 6.43 23.36
CA PHE A 408 -5.69 6.17 23.92
C PHE A 408 -6.43 5.08 23.14
N MET A 409 -5.86 4.59 22.04
CA MET A 409 -6.49 3.55 21.24
C MET A 409 -5.47 2.74 20.44
N LYS A 410 -5.68 1.42 20.37
CA LYS A 410 -5.01 0.51 19.44
C LYS A 410 -6.02 -0.05 18.44
N ILE A 411 -5.64 -0.12 17.17
CA ILE A 411 -6.50 -0.56 16.07
C ILE A 411 -5.78 -1.67 15.32
N THR A 412 -6.40 -2.85 15.23
CA THR A 412 -5.85 -4.04 14.56
C THR A 412 -6.78 -4.44 13.42
N LEU A 413 -6.22 -4.64 12.23
CA LEU A 413 -6.98 -5.00 11.03
C LEU A 413 -6.92 -6.51 10.80
N PHE A 414 -8.00 -7.07 10.28
CA PHE A 414 -8.14 -8.50 9.99
C PHE A 414 -8.80 -8.69 8.62
N ASP A 415 -8.48 -9.78 7.93
CA ASP A 415 -9.19 -10.18 6.73
C ASP A 415 -10.55 -10.83 7.06
N SER A 416 -11.29 -11.25 6.03
CA SER A 416 -12.59 -11.91 6.19
C SER A 416 -12.51 -13.29 6.85
N GLU A 417 -11.33 -13.94 6.82
CA GLU A 417 -11.09 -15.24 7.43
C GLU A 417 -10.62 -15.11 8.90
N GLY A 418 -10.32 -13.89 9.36
CA GLY A 418 -9.88 -13.59 10.71
C GLY A 418 -8.36 -13.59 10.89
N HIS A 419 -7.58 -13.58 9.81
CA HIS A 419 -6.13 -13.41 9.90
C HIS A 419 -5.76 -11.94 10.04
N GLN A 420 -4.86 -11.64 10.97
CA GLN A 420 -4.37 -10.29 11.21
C GLN A 420 -3.59 -9.77 10.01
N GLN A 421 -3.92 -8.55 9.59
CA GLN A 421 -3.23 -7.85 8.51
C GLN A 421 -2.12 -6.98 9.10
N ASN A 422 -0.92 -7.11 8.55
CA ASN A 422 0.27 -6.40 9.02
C ASN A 422 0.84 -5.46 7.95
N GLU A 423 0.11 -5.22 6.87
CA GLU A 423 0.49 -4.23 5.88
C GLU A 423 0.31 -2.82 6.45
N GLY A 424 1.38 -2.02 6.41
CA GLY A 424 1.32 -0.59 6.72
C GLY A 424 0.68 0.22 5.59
N ASP A 425 0.70 1.55 5.72
CA ASP A 425 0.20 2.51 4.70
C ASP A 425 -1.32 2.43 4.41
N VAL A 426 -2.08 1.73 5.28
CA VAL A 426 -3.55 1.78 5.27
C VAL A 426 -4.01 3.13 5.81
N ASP A 427 -4.93 3.79 5.10
CA ASP A 427 -5.55 5.03 5.55
C ASP A 427 -6.43 4.78 6.79
N VAL A 428 -5.89 5.13 7.96
CA VAL A 428 -6.59 5.08 9.26
C VAL A 428 -6.69 6.50 9.81
N ARG A 429 -7.91 6.91 10.18
CA ARG A 429 -8.20 8.20 10.79
C ARG A 429 -9.08 7.99 12.01
N VAL A 430 -8.77 8.70 13.10
CA VAL A 430 -9.60 8.69 14.31
C VAL A 430 -10.00 10.10 14.68
N GLU A 431 -11.30 10.29 14.90
CA GLU A 431 -11.89 11.53 15.35
C GLU A 431 -12.39 11.39 16.79
N VAL A 432 -12.01 12.31 17.65
CA VAL A 432 -12.36 12.32 19.07
C VAL A 432 -13.33 13.47 19.35
N THR A 433 -14.53 13.15 19.79
CA THR A 433 -15.53 14.10 20.28
C THR A 433 -15.41 14.26 21.80
N ASP A 434 -15.17 15.50 22.24
CA ASP A 434 -15.07 15.87 23.65
C ASP A 434 -16.44 15.95 24.34
N PRO A 435 -16.51 16.08 25.69
CA PRO A 435 -17.76 16.20 26.43
C PRO A 435 -18.62 17.42 26.05
N ASN A 436 -18.01 18.43 25.42
CA ASN A 436 -18.70 19.63 24.93
C ASN A 436 -19.22 19.46 23.49
N GLY A 437 -19.05 18.28 22.89
CA GLY A 437 -19.48 17.97 21.53
C GLY A 437 -18.54 18.45 20.42
N ARG A 438 -17.30 18.88 20.74
CA ARG A 438 -16.32 19.30 19.72
C ARG A 438 -15.45 18.14 19.28
N THR A 439 -15.26 18.02 17.97
CA THR A 439 -14.48 16.94 17.35
C THR A 439 -13.06 17.39 17.05
N HIS A 440 -12.08 16.53 17.36
CA HIS A 440 -10.65 16.74 17.16
C HIS A 440 -10.04 15.53 16.46
N GLY A 441 -9.05 15.73 15.61
CA GLY A 441 -8.29 14.63 15.01
C GLY A 441 -7.29 14.04 16.01
N ALA A 442 -7.16 12.71 16.04
CA ALA A 442 -6.08 12.03 16.72
C ALA A 442 -4.86 11.84 15.81
N THR A 443 -3.67 11.79 16.39
CA THR A 443 -2.43 11.46 15.68
C THR A 443 -2.31 9.95 15.54
N ILE A 444 -2.25 9.43 14.32
CA ILE A 444 -2.08 8.00 14.06
C ILE A 444 -0.60 7.65 13.92
N ILE A 445 -0.19 6.56 14.54
CA ILE A 445 1.14 5.96 14.42
C ILE A 445 0.96 4.56 13.85
N ASP A 446 1.56 4.33 12.69
CA ASP A 446 1.63 3.01 12.08
C ASP A 446 2.71 2.17 12.82
N CYS A 447 2.28 1.10 13.47
CA CYS A 447 3.15 0.11 14.12
C CYS A 447 2.92 -1.29 13.52
N THR A 448 2.39 -1.39 12.31
CA THR A 448 2.04 -2.68 11.67
C THR A 448 3.26 -3.58 11.47
N ALA A 449 4.39 -3.02 11.04
CA ALA A 449 5.63 -3.77 10.82
C ALA A 449 6.28 -4.33 12.10
N THR A 450 6.01 -3.74 13.27
CA THR A 450 6.63 -4.12 14.56
C THR A 450 5.67 -4.82 15.51
N GLU A 451 4.42 -4.39 15.53
CA GLU A 451 3.37 -4.82 16.48
C GLU A 451 2.08 -5.29 15.79
N GLY A 452 1.98 -5.16 14.46
CA GLY A 452 0.79 -5.58 13.70
C GLY A 452 -0.45 -4.69 13.90
N LEU A 453 -0.29 -3.46 14.39
CA LEU A 453 -1.43 -2.58 14.72
C LEU A 453 -1.11 -1.09 14.52
N PHE A 454 -2.16 -0.26 14.52
CA PHE A 454 -2.08 1.21 14.55
C PHE A 454 -2.34 1.74 15.96
N LYS A 455 -1.63 2.79 16.36
CA LYS A 455 -1.84 3.48 17.64
C LYS A 455 -2.37 4.90 17.41
N ALA A 456 -3.50 5.24 18.02
CA ALA A 456 -4.00 6.61 18.01
C ALA A 456 -3.57 7.34 19.30
N LYS A 457 -2.95 8.50 19.13
CA LYS A 457 -2.58 9.42 20.21
C LYS A 457 -3.51 10.62 20.25
N TYR A 458 -3.87 11.03 21.45
CA TYR A 458 -4.69 12.21 21.69
C TYR A 458 -4.21 12.92 22.96
N ARG A 459 -4.37 14.24 22.98
CA ARG A 459 -4.14 15.06 24.17
C ARG A 459 -5.49 15.55 24.70
N GLY A 460 -5.95 14.94 25.79
CA GLY A 460 -7.20 15.33 26.43
C GLY A 460 -7.04 16.61 27.27
N THR A 461 -7.71 17.69 26.87
CA THR A 461 -7.70 18.99 27.58
C THR A 461 -8.93 19.20 28.47
N LEU A 462 -9.98 18.40 28.26
CA LEU A 462 -11.22 18.46 29.02
C LEU A 462 -11.37 17.17 29.84
N LYS A 463 -11.86 17.30 31.07
CA LYS A 463 -12.12 16.14 31.93
C LYS A 463 -13.45 15.51 31.58
N GLY A 464 -13.52 14.19 31.51
CA GLY A 464 -14.76 13.44 31.32
C GLY A 464 -14.71 12.40 30.20
N LYS A 465 -15.88 11.86 29.86
CA LYS A 465 -16.05 10.82 28.83
C LYS A 465 -15.94 11.43 27.43
N HIS A 466 -14.98 10.95 26.66
CA HIS A 466 -14.80 11.27 25.25
C HIS A 466 -15.33 10.12 24.40
N ARG A 467 -15.74 10.44 23.17
CA ARG A 467 -16.13 9.46 22.15
C ARG A 467 -15.15 9.50 21.00
N ALA A 468 -14.84 8.35 20.42
CA ALA A 468 -13.95 8.21 19.29
C ALA A 468 -14.65 7.47 18.16
N THR A 469 -14.50 8.02 16.95
CA THR A 469 -14.98 7.45 15.70
C THR A 469 -13.77 7.07 14.87
N VAL A 470 -13.71 5.81 14.45
CA VAL A 470 -12.60 5.25 13.67
C VAL A 470 -13.04 5.13 12.22
N PHE A 471 -12.20 5.64 11.32
CA PHE A 471 -12.34 5.52 9.88
C PHE A 471 -11.16 4.72 9.34
N VAL A 472 -11.45 3.71 8.52
CA VAL A 472 -10.46 2.90 7.81
C VAL A 472 -10.82 2.96 6.34
N MET A 473 -9.87 3.32 5.47
CA MET A 473 -10.08 3.50 4.02
C MET A 473 -11.29 4.42 3.72
N GLY A 474 -11.43 5.51 4.48
CA GLY A 474 -12.54 6.47 4.38
C GLY A 474 -13.90 5.97 4.89
N THR A 475 -14.03 4.72 5.33
CA THR A 475 -15.29 4.14 5.84
C THR A 475 -15.29 4.09 7.36
N MET A 476 -16.40 4.50 7.96
CA MET A 476 -16.59 4.50 9.41
C MET A 476 -16.81 3.08 9.94
N ILE A 477 -16.07 2.68 10.99
CA ILE A 477 -16.32 1.43 11.71
C ILE A 477 -17.58 1.61 12.59
N PRO A 478 -18.62 0.76 12.44
CA PRO A 478 -19.96 0.99 13.01
C PRO A 478 -20.09 0.79 14.54
N ASN A 479 -19.04 1.10 15.31
CA ASN A 479 -19.02 0.99 16.76
C ASN A 479 -18.67 2.35 17.40
N GLU A 480 -19.34 2.69 18.50
CA GLU A 480 -18.96 3.84 19.32
C GLU A 480 -17.89 3.43 20.34
N PHE A 481 -16.70 3.99 20.20
CA PHE A 481 -15.62 3.79 21.18
C PHE A 481 -15.61 4.96 22.15
N SER A 482 -15.45 4.70 23.45
CA SER A 482 -15.39 5.76 24.46
C SER A 482 -14.28 5.51 25.47
N PHE A 483 -13.66 6.60 25.93
CA PHE A 483 -12.59 6.59 26.92
C PHE A 483 -12.72 7.81 27.83
N HIS A 484 -12.08 7.78 29.00
CA HIS A 484 -12.11 8.87 29.97
C HIS A 484 -10.79 9.64 29.99
N VAL A 485 -10.92 10.96 30.14
CA VAL A 485 -9.81 11.88 30.38
C VAL A 485 -9.90 12.39 31.83
N GLY A 486 -8.86 12.16 32.64
CA GLY A 486 -8.88 12.40 34.08
C GLY A 486 -7.61 13.03 34.67
N SER A 487 -7.73 13.54 35.91
CA SER A 487 -6.67 14.19 36.68
C SER A 487 -6.15 13.23 37.78
N GLY A 488 -5.25 12.29 37.45
CA GLY A 488 -4.65 11.34 38.42
C GLY A 488 -4.21 10.01 37.80
N PRO A 489 -3.29 9.25 38.44
CA PRO A 489 -2.49 8.22 37.78
C PRO A 489 -3.34 7.04 37.31
N VAL A 490 -3.12 6.62 36.06
CA VAL A 490 -3.65 5.37 35.52
C VAL A 490 -2.88 4.22 36.18
N VAL A 491 -3.62 3.25 36.71
CA VAL A 491 -3.11 2.07 37.43
C VAL A 491 -2.07 1.31 36.59
N ASP A 492 -0.88 1.15 37.16
CA ASP A 492 0.12 0.18 36.74
C ASP A 492 -0.44 -1.25 36.86
N ARG A 493 -0.32 -2.02 35.79
CA ARG A 493 -0.27 -3.49 35.82
C ARG A 493 0.57 -3.98 34.65
N LEU A 494 1.87 -4.07 34.86
CA LEU A 494 2.60 -5.34 34.95
C LEU A 494 4.07 -5.07 35.31
N ASP A 495 4.45 -5.62 36.47
CA ASP A 495 5.74 -5.57 37.15
C ASP A 495 6.90 -6.22 36.35
N LEU A 496 8.13 -5.72 36.54
CA LEU A 496 9.17 -6.38 37.36
C LEU A 496 10.52 -5.64 37.26
N GLU A 497 10.85 -4.82 38.27
CA GLU A 497 12.23 -4.55 38.67
C GLU A 497 12.31 -4.67 40.21
N MET A 498 13.23 -5.49 40.71
CA MET A 498 13.64 -5.54 42.11
C MET A 498 15.17 -5.70 42.21
N ASP A 499 15.78 -4.67 42.80
CA ASP A 499 16.90 -4.61 43.76
C ASP A 499 18.12 -5.54 43.62
N MET A 500 19.32 -4.95 43.77
CA MET A 500 20.10 -5.04 45.02
C MET A 500 21.43 -4.26 44.94
N GLU A 501 21.56 -3.21 45.75
CA GLU A 501 22.85 -2.68 46.23
C GLU A 501 23.47 -3.62 47.29
N LYS A 502 24.79 -3.81 47.27
CA LYS A 502 25.74 -3.51 48.40
C LYS A 502 27.07 -4.29 48.31
N ARG A 503 28.10 -3.60 48.84
CA ARG A 503 29.36 -4.03 49.49
C ARG A 503 30.62 -3.67 48.71
N GLU A 504 31.34 -2.65 49.19
CA GLU A 504 32.56 -2.73 50.04
C GLU A 504 33.81 -2.78 49.13
N HIS A 505 34.99 -2.23 49.42
CA HIS A 505 35.55 -1.21 50.31
C HIS A 505 37.06 -1.30 50.01
N ARG A 506 37.81 -0.19 50.12
CA ARG A 506 39.27 -0.11 50.35
C ARG A 506 40.23 -0.40 49.18
N GLU A 507 41.44 0.15 49.10
CA GLU A 507 42.13 1.35 49.58
C GLU A 507 43.63 1.17 49.18
N PHE A 508 44.40 2.27 49.08
CA PHE A 508 45.87 2.37 49.01
C PHE A 508 46.60 1.80 47.75
N GLY A 509 47.60 2.45 47.17
CA GLY A 509 48.35 3.66 47.51
C GLY A 509 49.48 3.90 46.48
N ASP A 510 49.82 5.17 46.34
CA ASP A 510 50.99 5.82 45.69
C ASP A 510 52.37 5.26 46.17
N PRO A 511 53.57 5.76 45.75
CA PRO A 511 53.97 6.56 44.56
C PRO A 511 55.39 6.24 43.98
N MET A 512 55.79 7.02 42.96
CA MET A 512 57.12 7.66 42.78
C MET A 512 58.35 6.93 42.18
N LYS A 513 58.94 7.60 41.17
CA LYS A 513 60.32 8.17 41.07
C LYS A 513 61.23 7.75 39.88
N THR A 514 61.40 8.72 38.98
CA THR A 514 62.66 9.33 38.45
C THR A 514 63.80 8.48 37.88
N ALA A 515 64.16 8.70 36.60
CA ALA A 515 65.39 9.41 36.18
C ALA A 515 65.56 9.43 34.63
N THR A 516 65.93 10.59 34.10
CA THR A 516 66.45 10.90 32.75
C THR A 516 68.01 10.87 32.77
N PRO A 517 68.79 11.22 31.71
CA PRO A 517 68.62 11.16 30.24
C PRO A 517 69.87 10.56 29.50
N SER A 518 69.73 10.12 28.22
CA SER A 518 70.62 10.54 27.11
C SER A 518 70.28 9.89 25.75
N GLU A 519 70.22 10.75 24.74
CA GLU A 519 70.62 10.56 23.33
C GLU A 519 69.72 9.76 22.37
N ALA A 520 68.82 10.56 21.77
CA ALA A 520 68.19 10.51 20.47
C ALA A 520 68.77 9.56 19.40
N SER A 521 68.01 8.49 19.15
CA SER A 521 67.81 7.91 17.81
C SER A 521 66.36 7.45 17.70
N GLN A 522 65.66 7.88 16.65
CA GLN A 522 64.38 7.39 16.13
C GLN A 522 63.65 6.32 16.97
N ALA A 523 62.64 6.74 17.74
CA ALA A 523 61.57 5.87 18.22
C ALA A 523 60.36 6.74 18.59
N MET A 524 59.27 6.68 17.82
CA MET A 524 57.97 7.08 18.35
C MET A 524 57.67 6.12 19.50
N THR A 525 57.54 6.65 20.71
CA THR A 525 57.12 5.90 21.90
C THR A 525 55.80 5.16 21.60
N PRO A 526 55.67 3.88 22.00
CA PRO A 526 54.42 3.16 21.82
C PRO A 526 53.36 3.80 22.72
N ILE A 527 52.50 4.63 22.14
CA ILE A 527 51.30 5.11 22.82
C ILE A 527 50.41 3.88 23.02
N THR A 528 50.37 3.35 24.23
CA THR A 528 49.47 2.27 24.61
C THR A 528 48.04 2.78 24.55
N ASP A 529 47.19 2.14 23.77
CA ASP A 529 45.78 2.51 23.67
C ASP A 529 45.11 2.40 25.05
N PHE A 530 44.23 3.34 25.38
CA PHE A 530 43.51 3.36 26.65
C PHE A 530 42.37 2.35 26.59
N MET A 531 42.15 1.54 27.64
CA MET A 531 41.09 0.53 27.68
C MET A 531 40.02 0.93 28.69
N LEU A 532 38.75 0.87 28.29
CA LEU A 532 37.59 0.94 29.18
C LEU A 532 36.88 -0.42 29.15
N GLY A 533 37.17 -1.27 30.15
CA GLY A 533 36.82 -2.68 30.10
C GLY A 533 37.55 -3.36 28.93
N ASP A 534 36.79 -4.06 28.08
CA ASP A 534 37.33 -4.74 26.88
C ASP A 534 37.39 -3.84 25.63
N ILE A 535 37.06 -2.56 25.77
CA ILE A 535 36.94 -1.62 24.63
C ILE A 535 38.19 -0.75 24.55
N VAL A 536 38.82 -0.76 23.38
CA VAL A 536 39.97 0.05 23.03
C VAL A 536 39.53 1.48 22.69
N CYS A 537 39.98 2.46 23.45
CA CYS A 537 39.90 3.87 23.10
C CYS A 537 41.24 4.30 22.49
N PRO A 538 41.40 4.22 21.16
CA PRO A 538 42.68 4.52 20.52
C PRO A 538 43.01 5.99 20.71
N ASP A 539 44.26 6.32 21.04
CA ASP A 539 44.69 7.72 21.12
C ASP A 539 45.34 8.12 19.79
N PHE A 540 44.53 8.69 18.89
CA PHE A 540 44.98 9.24 17.62
C PHE A 540 44.67 10.74 17.53
N VAL A 541 45.40 11.41 16.64
CA VAL A 541 45.19 12.81 16.23
C VAL A 541 44.90 12.87 14.73
N PHE A 542 44.44 14.01 14.23
CA PHE A 542 44.44 14.31 12.81
C PHE A 542 45.86 14.34 12.27
N ASP A 543 46.14 13.57 11.24
CA ASP A 543 47.46 13.50 10.65
C ASP A 543 47.75 14.75 9.80
N ALA A 544 48.76 15.50 10.23
CA ALA A 544 49.18 16.73 9.57
C ALA A 544 49.78 16.49 8.18
N VAL A 545 50.37 15.30 7.94
CA VAL A 545 51.01 14.97 6.67
C VAL A 545 49.97 14.70 5.58
N THR A 546 48.88 14.02 5.93
CA THR A 546 47.77 13.73 5.00
C THR A 546 46.76 14.87 4.88
N CYS A 547 46.73 15.84 5.79
CA CYS A 547 45.73 16.91 5.79
C CYS A 547 45.68 17.77 4.52
N HIS A 548 44.50 17.89 3.88
CA HIS A 548 44.32 18.69 2.66
C HIS A 548 44.72 20.17 2.84
N ASN A 549 45.24 20.81 1.78
CA ASN A 549 45.76 22.19 1.80
C ASN A 549 44.75 23.25 2.30
N THR A 550 43.45 22.98 2.20
CA THR A 550 42.37 23.90 2.60
C THR A 550 41.95 23.76 4.07
N ILE A 551 42.59 22.87 4.84
CA ILE A 551 42.26 22.60 6.24
C ILE A 551 43.40 23.13 7.13
N ASP A 552 43.01 23.71 8.26
CA ASP A 552 43.89 24.03 9.38
C ASP A 552 43.74 22.97 10.46
N ILE A 553 44.85 22.47 10.97
CA ILE A 553 44.93 21.64 12.18
C ILE A 553 45.36 22.52 13.34
N LEU A 554 44.64 22.41 14.46
CA LEU A 554 44.82 23.19 15.67
C LEU A 554 44.93 22.24 16.87
N GLU A 555 45.28 22.81 18.03
CA GLU A 555 45.25 22.10 19.32
C GLU A 555 46.01 20.76 19.26
N GLU A 556 47.27 20.82 18.79
CA GLU A 556 48.17 19.67 18.71
C GLU A 556 47.61 18.48 17.89
N GLY A 557 46.79 18.75 16.87
CA GLY A 557 46.22 17.68 16.05
C GLY A 557 44.83 17.23 16.46
N LYS A 558 44.22 17.84 17.49
CA LYS A 558 42.88 17.42 17.97
C LYS A 558 41.72 18.16 17.30
N THR A 559 41.95 19.29 16.65
CA THR A 559 40.88 20.06 15.99
C THR A 559 41.19 20.41 14.53
N ILE A 560 40.24 20.19 13.61
CA ILE A 560 40.32 20.64 12.21
C ILE A 560 39.26 21.68 11.87
N ARG A 561 39.60 22.59 10.95
CA ARG A 561 38.70 23.63 10.43
C ARG A 561 39.05 23.97 8.98
N ALA A 562 38.08 24.37 8.18
CA ALA A 562 38.37 24.87 6.83
C ALA A 562 38.92 26.31 6.84
N LYS A 563 39.94 26.57 6.02
CA LYS A 563 40.53 27.89 5.79
C LYS A 563 39.50 28.83 5.15
N THR A 564 39.39 30.06 5.66
CA THR A 564 38.50 31.09 5.09
C THR A 564 39.17 31.84 3.92
N SER A 565 38.39 32.46 3.03
CA SER A 565 38.91 33.15 1.83
C SER A 565 39.89 34.29 2.15
N ARG A 566 39.82 34.90 3.35
CA ARG A 566 40.75 35.95 3.80
C ARG A 566 42.15 35.45 4.17
N THR A 567 42.30 34.14 4.42
CA THR A 567 43.57 33.48 4.79
C THR A 567 44.28 32.83 3.59
N LYS A 568 43.79 33.01 2.36
CA LYS A 568 44.49 32.59 1.13
C LYS A 568 45.67 33.54 0.84
N GLY A 569 46.72 33.49 1.66
CA GLY A 569 48.03 33.98 1.26
C GLY A 569 48.51 33.24 0.00
N LYS A 570 49.34 33.89 -0.83
CA LYS A 570 49.99 33.26 -1.98
C LYS A 570 50.68 31.96 -1.53
N VAL A 571 50.09 30.80 -1.82
CA VAL A 571 50.74 29.50 -1.62
C VAL A 571 51.54 29.20 -2.88
N THR A 572 52.81 29.62 -2.85
CA THR A 572 53.88 29.03 -3.66
C THR A 572 54.60 28.03 -2.77
N THR A 573 54.25 26.74 -2.83
CA THR A 573 55.07 25.70 -2.18
C THR A 573 54.97 24.38 -2.92
N ARG A 574 56.15 23.76 -3.11
CA ARG A 574 56.37 22.35 -3.46
C ARG A 574 55.29 21.44 -2.85
N LEU A 575 54.77 20.51 -3.65
CA LEU A 575 53.93 19.41 -3.18
C LEU A 575 54.73 18.58 -2.18
N GLU A 576 54.35 18.62 -0.90
CA GLU A 576 54.89 17.69 0.10
C GLU A 576 54.30 16.30 -0.15
N PRO A 577 55.14 15.24 -0.21
CA PRO A 577 54.68 13.87 -0.40
C PRO A 577 53.70 13.44 0.70
N GLY A 578 52.57 12.83 0.33
CA GLY A 578 51.60 12.25 1.28
C GLY A 578 50.38 13.13 1.59
N ARG A 579 50.35 14.38 1.13
CA ARG A 579 49.22 15.29 1.36
C ARG A 579 48.03 14.99 0.45
N LEU A 580 46.82 14.92 1.00
CA LEU A 580 45.58 14.75 0.24
C LEU A 580 45.35 15.92 -0.73
N GLN A 581 45.01 15.60 -1.97
CA GLN A 581 44.83 16.53 -3.09
C GLN A 581 43.37 16.74 -3.49
N ILE A 582 42.52 15.74 -3.26
CA ILE A 582 41.11 15.72 -3.70
C ILE A 582 40.18 15.68 -2.49
N TYR A 583 40.42 14.77 -1.54
CA TYR A 583 39.61 14.64 -0.32
C TYR A 583 39.80 15.87 0.57
N ARG A 584 38.72 16.59 0.86
CA ARG A 584 38.78 17.87 1.61
C ARG A 584 38.70 17.63 3.11
N GLY A 585 39.71 16.96 3.66
CA GLY A 585 39.75 16.59 5.07
C GLY A 585 41.12 16.16 5.56
N ALA A 586 41.12 15.41 6.66
CA ALA A 586 42.31 14.78 7.23
C ALA A 586 42.01 13.34 7.63
N MET A 587 43.04 12.49 7.63
CA MET A 587 42.97 11.13 8.15
C MET A 587 43.32 11.12 9.64
N ALA A 588 42.89 10.09 10.36
CA ALA A 588 43.50 9.75 11.63
C ALA A 588 44.98 9.39 11.43
N SER A 589 45.82 9.66 12.41
CA SER A 589 47.25 9.29 12.42
C SER A 589 47.52 7.80 12.57
N ARG A 590 46.49 6.99 12.87
CA ARG A 590 46.61 5.55 13.06
C ARG A 590 45.40 4.82 12.46
N PRO A 591 45.60 3.67 11.81
CA PRO A 591 44.50 2.83 11.35
C PRO A 591 44.01 1.84 12.42
N MET A 592 42.77 1.41 12.26
CA MET A 592 42.16 0.32 13.00
C MET A 592 42.31 -0.97 12.18
N HIS A 593 43.05 -1.94 12.71
CA HIS A 593 43.41 -3.17 11.97
C HIS A 593 43.51 -4.42 12.84
N LYS A 594 43.68 -4.29 14.16
CA LYS A 594 43.67 -5.45 15.05
C LYS A 594 42.24 -5.84 15.37
N ALA A 595 42.00 -7.12 15.58
CA ALA A 595 40.73 -7.62 16.08
C ALA A 595 40.43 -7.00 17.46
N GLY A 596 39.19 -6.57 17.68
CA GLY A 596 38.74 -5.93 18.92
C GLY A 596 37.67 -4.86 18.73
N LEU A 597 37.19 -4.34 19.86
CA LEU A 597 36.23 -3.24 19.95
C LEU A 597 36.95 -1.91 20.11
N TYR A 598 36.61 -0.93 19.28
CA TYR A 598 37.20 0.41 19.29
C TYR A 598 36.14 1.48 19.50
N TYR A 599 36.43 2.47 20.35
CA TYR A 599 35.53 3.59 20.59
C TYR A 599 36.23 4.95 20.59
N TRP A 600 35.67 5.92 19.88
CA TRP A 600 36.10 7.32 19.93
C TRP A 600 34.93 8.29 19.73
N GLU A 601 35.14 9.55 20.10
CA GLU A 601 34.12 10.60 20.01
C GLU A 601 34.60 11.78 19.18
N VAL A 602 33.64 12.45 18.55
CA VAL A 602 33.86 13.63 17.71
C VAL A 602 32.86 14.71 18.07
N GLY A 603 33.37 15.84 18.52
CA GLY A 603 32.60 17.07 18.68
C GLY A 603 32.58 17.86 17.38
N VAL A 604 31.40 18.35 16.99
CA VAL A 604 31.22 19.17 15.79
C VAL A 604 30.55 20.46 16.18
N VAL A 605 31.15 21.57 15.75
CA VAL A 605 30.56 22.89 15.88
C VAL A 605 30.45 23.49 14.49
N TYR A 606 29.25 23.89 14.09
CA TYR A 606 29.06 24.60 12.84
C TYR A 606 28.13 25.80 12.95
N LYS A 607 28.43 26.84 12.17
CA LYS A 607 27.63 28.04 12.04
C LYS A 607 27.32 28.32 10.59
N ILE A 608 26.03 28.34 10.25
CA ILE A 608 25.54 28.66 8.91
C ILE A 608 25.72 30.16 8.68
N GLN A 609 26.53 30.55 7.69
CA GLN A 609 26.75 31.94 7.32
C GLN A 609 25.80 32.38 6.20
N ARG A 610 25.50 31.47 5.27
CA ARG A 610 24.60 31.68 4.13
C ARG A 610 23.69 30.47 3.94
N LEU A 611 22.57 30.66 3.25
CA LEU A 611 21.61 29.60 2.96
C LEU A 611 22.26 28.46 2.16
N ILE A 612 22.02 27.20 2.55
CA ILE A 612 22.58 26.02 1.87
C ILE A 612 21.43 25.17 1.38
N ARG A 613 21.24 25.18 0.06
CA ARG A 613 20.24 24.36 -0.60
C ARG A 613 20.80 22.99 -0.99
N GLN A 614 22.06 22.96 -1.39
CA GLN A 614 22.83 21.77 -1.75
C GLN A 614 24.29 21.98 -1.31
N GLY A 615 24.93 20.95 -0.79
CA GLY A 615 26.33 20.99 -0.36
C GLY A 615 26.57 20.33 0.99
N MET A 616 27.75 19.72 1.13
CA MET A 616 28.20 19.08 2.36
C MET A 616 28.78 20.09 3.34
N LEU A 617 28.59 19.83 4.64
CA LEU A 617 29.16 20.59 5.75
C LEU A 617 30.36 19.86 6.33
N PHE A 618 30.17 18.62 6.74
CA PHE A 618 31.20 17.73 7.25
C PHE A 618 30.91 16.28 6.89
N GLU A 619 31.95 15.46 6.98
CA GLU A 619 31.92 14.01 6.77
C GLU A 619 32.75 13.28 7.84
N PHE A 620 32.23 12.15 8.31
CA PHE A 620 32.93 11.13 9.08
C PHE A 620 32.95 9.85 8.28
N GLY A 621 34.13 9.40 7.90
CA GLY A 621 34.30 8.20 7.12
C GLY A 621 35.12 7.14 7.85
N LEU A 622 34.87 5.89 7.53
CA LEU A 622 35.75 4.77 7.79
C LEU A 622 36.05 4.11 6.44
N ALA A 623 37.31 4.15 5.99
CA ALA A 623 37.67 3.77 4.63
C ALA A 623 39.00 3.02 4.55
N LYS A 624 39.18 2.19 3.51
CA LYS A 624 40.49 1.64 3.17
C LYS A 624 41.39 2.73 2.57
N LEU A 625 42.70 2.60 2.77
CA LEU A 625 43.68 3.62 2.38
C LEU A 625 43.61 3.98 0.88
N ASP A 626 43.47 2.97 0.02
CA ASP A 626 43.43 3.13 -1.43
C ASP A 626 42.16 3.87 -1.92
N CYS A 627 41.14 3.99 -1.09
CA CYS A 627 39.88 4.65 -1.40
C CYS A 627 39.95 6.16 -1.14
N ILE A 628 40.82 6.54 -0.20
CA ILE A 628 40.97 7.91 0.24
C ILE A 628 41.64 8.72 -0.89
N ASP A 629 41.24 9.97 -1.03
CA ASP A 629 41.73 10.90 -2.06
C ASP A 629 41.34 10.60 -3.52
N LYS A 630 40.57 9.53 -3.80
CA LYS A 630 40.02 9.32 -5.15
C LYS A 630 38.92 10.32 -5.52
N HIS A 631 38.19 10.81 -4.50
CA HIS A 631 37.07 11.73 -4.63
C HIS A 631 37.08 12.78 -3.51
N GLN A 632 36.25 13.82 -3.63
CA GLN A 632 36.17 14.89 -2.64
C GLN A 632 35.58 14.43 -1.30
N SER A 633 34.86 13.30 -1.31
CA SER A 633 34.25 12.60 -0.18
C SER A 633 34.45 11.09 -0.36
N VAL A 634 34.28 10.32 0.72
CA VAL A 634 34.42 8.85 0.66
C VAL A 634 33.09 8.11 0.54
N ASP A 635 31.97 8.81 0.72
CA ASP A 635 30.58 8.32 0.57
C ASP A 635 30.28 7.48 -0.69
N CYS A 636 30.99 7.72 -1.79
CA CYS A 636 30.77 7.04 -3.07
C CYS A 636 31.55 5.74 -3.26
N HIS A 637 32.44 5.35 -2.33
CA HIS A 637 33.33 4.22 -2.52
C HIS A 637 32.78 2.93 -1.87
N PRO A 638 32.85 1.76 -2.53
CA PRO A 638 32.37 0.47 -1.99
C PRO A 638 33.14 -0.02 -0.75
N ALA A 639 34.38 0.44 -0.58
CA ALA A 639 35.23 0.11 0.57
C ALA A 639 35.33 1.27 1.58
N ALA A 640 34.29 2.11 1.64
CA ALA A 640 34.14 3.16 2.62
C ALA A 640 32.70 3.22 3.15
N TRP A 641 32.59 3.63 4.41
CA TRP A 641 31.33 3.93 5.08
C TRP A 641 31.39 5.36 5.57
N SER A 642 30.30 6.12 5.40
CA SER A 642 30.32 7.55 5.65
C SER A 642 29.05 8.04 6.31
N VAL A 643 29.20 9.02 7.20
CA VAL A 643 28.12 9.84 7.75
C VAL A 643 28.46 11.30 7.51
N SER A 644 27.56 12.01 6.84
CA SER A 644 27.79 13.39 6.44
C SER A 644 26.56 14.27 6.68
N ALA A 645 26.79 15.54 7.02
CA ALA A 645 25.72 16.53 7.09
C ALA A 645 25.68 17.34 5.79
N ARG A 646 24.50 17.45 5.15
CA ARG A 646 24.32 18.16 3.87
C ARG A 646 23.06 19.00 3.86
N GLY A 647 23.08 20.10 3.09
CA GLY A 647 21.85 20.78 2.70
C GLY A 647 21.04 19.91 1.72
N CYS A 648 19.81 19.60 2.07
CA CYS A 648 18.90 18.78 1.28
C CYS A 648 17.92 19.68 0.50
N HIS A 649 17.94 19.58 -0.83
CA HIS A 649 17.04 20.36 -1.69
C HIS A 649 15.59 19.87 -1.64
N VAL A 650 15.37 18.59 -1.29
CA VAL A 650 14.04 17.98 -1.19
C VAL A 650 13.28 18.50 0.03
N CYS A 651 13.89 18.42 1.23
CA CYS A 651 13.23 18.87 2.45
C CYS A 651 13.60 20.30 2.87
N GLY A 652 14.50 20.97 2.15
CA GLY A 652 14.96 22.34 2.41
C GLY A 652 15.75 22.54 3.72
N LYS A 653 16.19 21.45 4.36
CA LYS A 653 16.85 21.44 5.69
C LYS A 653 18.28 20.93 5.59
N ILE A 654 19.06 21.13 6.65
CA ILE A 654 20.31 20.38 6.84
C ILE A 654 19.95 19.00 7.40
N CYS A 655 20.48 17.95 6.77
CA CYS A 655 20.21 16.58 7.13
C CYS A 655 21.51 15.82 7.36
N LEU A 656 21.52 14.98 8.39
CA LEU A 656 22.50 13.93 8.58
C LEU A 656 22.13 12.77 7.67
N GLN A 657 23.09 12.31 6.89
CA GLN A 657 22.91 11.28 5.89
C GLN A 657 23.99 10.22 6.07
N THR A 658 23.60 8.95 6.09
CA THR A 658 24.54 7.82 6.08
C THR A 658 24.66 7.26 4.67
N TRP A 659 25.89 6.97 4.25
CA TRP A 659 26.23 6.59 2.88
C TRP A 659 27.17 5.40 2.86
N HIS A 660 26.99 4.55 1.85
CA HIS A 660 27.91 3.48 1.51
C HIS A 660 27.80 3.19 0.02
N ASN A 661 28.93 3.02 -0.67
CA ASN A 661 28.96 2.70 -2.10
C ASN A 661 28.09 3.63 -2.98
N GLY A 662 28.02 4.93 -2.63
CA GLY A 662 27.20 5.91 -3.34
C GLY A 662 25.69 5.81 -3.08
N GLN A 663 25.25 4.86 -2.25
CA GLN A 663 23.85 4.71 -1.85
C GLN A 663 23.59 5.44 -0.53
N LEU A 664 22.50 6.21 -0.49
CA LEU A 664 21.99 6.87 0.71
C LEU A 664 21.21 5.83 1.54
N LEU A 665 21.72 5.52 2.74
CA LEU A 665 21.10 4.52 3.62
C LEU A 665 20.08 5.15 4.57
N THR A 666 20.39 6.34 5.12
CA THR A 666 19.44 7.08 5.96
C THR A 666 19.52 8.57 5.73
N HIS A 667 18.41 9.23 6.07
CA HIS A 667 18.25 10.67 5.94
C HIS A 667 17.48 11.21 7.14
N LYS A 668 18.13 12.03 7.96
CA LYS A 668 17.54 12.62 9.18
C LYS A 668 17.78 14.13 9.23
N ALA A 669 16.70 14.91 9.29
CA ALA A 669 16.82 16.37 9.43
C ALA A 669 17.45 16.75 10.78
N LEU A 670 18.53 17.54 10.74
CA LEU A 670 19.20 18.10 11.92
C LEU A 670 18.60 19.45 12.34
N SER A 671 17.98 20.20 11.41
CA SER A 671 17.36 21.49 11.71
C SER A 671 15.85 21.39 11.85
N SER A 672 15.28 22.01 12.88
CA SER A 672 13.83 22.07 13.10
C SER A 672 13.09 23.02 12.13
N ARG A 673 13.77 24.04 11.59
CA ARG A 673 13.18 25.06 10.69
C ARG A 673 13.59 24.86 9.23
N THR A 674 12.69 25.24 8.31
CA THR A 674 12.90 25.20 6.86
C THR A 674 12.79 26.61 6.26
N PRO A 675 13.78 27.09 5.49
CA PRO A 675 15.13 26.58 5.41
C PRO A 675 15.94 26.93 6.66
N SER A 676 17.06 26.25 6.92
CA SER A 676 17.92 26.58 8.06
C SER A 676 18.45 28.03 7.94
N PRO A 677 18.07 28.95 8.84
CA PRO A 677 18.37 30.38 8.65
C PRO A 677 19.86 30.69 8.84
N PRO A 678 20.42 31.66 8.09
CA PRO A 678 21.74 32.22 8.39
C PRO A 678 21.85 32.64 9.86
N GLY A 679 22.98 32.35 10.49
CA GLY A 679 23.23 32.56 11.92
C GLY A 679 23.00 31.33 12.79
N THR A 680 22.38 30.26 12.28
CA THR A 680 22.18 29.00 13.02
C THR A 680 23.52 28.44 13.49
N PHE A 681 23.65 28.22 14.80
CA PHE A 681 24.82 27.64 15.45
C PHE A 681 24.43 26.31 16.09
N VAL A 682 25.15 25.24 15.76
CA VAL A 682 24.89 23.89 16.27
C VAL A 682 26.18 23.31 16.84
N ARG A 683 26.05 22.67 18.00
CA ARG A 683 27.10 21.87 18.63
C ARG A 683 26.54 20.48 18.89
N GLN A 684 27.18 19.48 18.30
CA GLN A 684 26.76 18.09 18.37
C GLN A 684 27.96 17.18 18.68
N TYR A 685 27.70 16.07 19.35
CA TYR A 685 28.70 15.06 19.67
C TYR A 685 28.28 13.71 19.11
N TYR A 686 29.21 13.06 18.43
CA TYR A 686 29.02 11.75 17.80
C TYR A 686 30.01 10.75 18.40
N GLY A 687 29.52 9.59 18.79
CA GLY A 687 30.32 8.46 19.26
C GLY A 687 30.37 7.39 18.18
N PHE A 688 31.53 6.78 18.02
CA PHE A 688 31.79 5.76 17.00
C PHE A 688 32.31 4.50 17.67
N MET A 689 31.56 3.42 17.57
CA MET A 689 31.92 2.09 18.06
C MET A 689 32.19 1.18 16.87
N LEU A 690 33.41 0.65 16.76
CA LEU A 690 33.84 -0.24 15.68
C LEU A 690 34.21 -1.60 16.27
N ASP A 691 33.48 -2.63 15.87
CA ASP A 691 33.81 -4.02 16.11
C ASP A 691 34.43 -4.61 14.84
N ILE A 692 35.75 -4.82 14.85
CA ILE A 692 36.45 -5.38 13.70
C ILE A 692 36.15 -6.87 13.54
N GLU A 693 35.92 -7.60 14.63
CA GLU A 693 35.66 -9.04 14.60
C GLU A 693 34.27 -9.34 14.03
N LYS A 694 33.25 -8.65 14.55
CA LYS A 694 31.86 -8.78 14.05
C LYS A 694 31.58 -7.93 12.82
N LYS A 695 32.55 -7.12 12.38
CA LYS A 695 32.42 -6.23 11.22
C LYS A 695 31.23 -5.28 11.37
N HIS A 696 31.11 -4.66 12.53
CA HIS A 696 30.06 -3.69 12.87
C HIS A 696 30.64 -2.30 13.07
N TRP A 697 29.97 -1.26 12.58
CA TRP A 697 30.29 0.13 12.89
C TRP A 697 29.03 0.89 13.30
N ILE A 698 28.95 1.24 14.58
CA ILE A 698 27.79 1.86 15.22
C ILE A 698 28.11 3.32 15.50
N ILE A 699 27.12 4.17 15.26
CA ILE A 699 27.24 5.61 15.37
C ILE A 699 26.12 6.09 16.27
N VAL A 700 26.48 6.84 17.31
CA VAL A 700 25.55 7.33 18.33
C VAL A 700 25.64 8.84 18.48
N ASP A 701 24.50 9.44 18.81
CA ASP A 701 24.42 10.80 19.31
C ASP A 701 24.65 10.76 20.82
N VAL A 702 25.88 11.11 21.23
CA VAL A 702 26.33 11.01 22.63
C VAL A 702 25.47 11.87 23.56
N LYS A 703 25.04 13.04 23.09
CA LYS A 703 24.30 13.99 23.93
C LYS A 703 22.84 13.58 24.08
N ASN A 704 22.21 13.15 22.99
CA ASN A 704 20.80 12.80 22.96
C ASN A 704 20.54 11.33 23.26
N LYS A 705 21.59 10.55 23.62
CA LYS A 705 21.46 9.16 24.04
C LYS A 705 20.68 8.33 23.03
N LYS A 706 21.14 8.39 21.77
CA LYS A 706 20.41 7.79 20.64
C LYS A 706 21.34 7.20 19.61
N MET A 707 21.12 5.93 19.27
CA MET A 707 21.74 5.32 18.10
C MET A 707 21.27 6.02 16.82
N LEU A 708 22.23 6.45 16.00
CA LEU A 708 21.99 7.13 14.73
C LEU A 708 21.98 6.15 13.57
N PHE A 709 22.95 5.23 13.53
CA PHE A 709 23.03 4.21 12.50
C PHE A 709 23.95 3.05 12.93
N HIS A 710 23.70 1.87 12.38
CA HIS A 710 24.48 0.66 12.60
C HIS A 710 24.81 0.02 11.26
N PHE A 711 26.07 0.14 10.82
CA PHE A 711 26.59 -0.61 9.69
C PHE A 711 26.88 -2.05 10.15
N LYS A 712 26.11 -3.03 9.64
CA LYS A 712 26.38 -4.46 9.80
C LYS A 712 27.12 -5.00 8.58
N ASN A 713 27.91 -6.05 8.74
CA ASN A 713 28.63 -6.74 7.65
C ASN A 713 29.59 -5.84 6.85
N LEU A 714 30.46 -5.08 7.51
CA LEU A 714 31.52 -4.33 6.81
C LEU A 714 32.33 -5.29 5.93
N VAL A 715 32.35 -5.06 4.61
CA VAL A 715 33.10 -5.88 3.64
C VAL A 715 34.60 -5.60 3.76
N ILE A 716 35.19 -6.23 4.77
CA ILE A 716 36.63 -6.27 5.04
C ILE A 716 37.10 -7.65 4.57
N SER A 717 37.85 -7.69 3.46
CA SER A 717 38.67 -8.84 3.06
C SER A 717 39.61 -9.16 4.23
N GLU A 718 39.83 -10.45 4.50
CA GLU A 718 40.57 -11.04 5.65
C GLU A 718 41.61 -10.13 6.34
N MET A 719 41.75 -10.27 7.67
CA MET A 719 42.46 -9.48 8.71
C MET A 719 43.78 -8.69 8.43
N SER A 720 44.16 -8.37 7.19
CA SER A 720 45.37 -7.63 6.83
C SER A 720 45.13 -6.20 6.33
N GLU A 721 43.90 -5.79 6.03
CA GLU A 721 43.64 -4.46 5.44
C GLU A 721 43.16 -3.42 6.49
N PRO A 722 43.97 -2.37 6.77
CA PRO A 722 43.63 -1.36 7.77
C PRO A 722 42.46 -0.46 7.35
N LEU A 723 41.55 -0.19 8.29
CA LEU A 723 40.52 0.84 8.16
C LEU A 723 40.99 2.15 8.78
N TRP A 724 40.85 3.23 8.02
CA TRP A 724 41.23 4.58 8.43
C TRP A 724 40.00 5.42 8.71
N PRO A 725 39.86 5.95 9.94
CA PRO A 725 38.95 7.05 10.21
C PRO A 725 39.38 8.29 9.44
N VAL A 726 38.44 8.91 8.72
CA VAL A 726 38.65 10.13 7.94
C VAL A 726 37.61 11.18 8.25
N PHE A 727 38.01 12.45 8.18
CA PHE A 727 37.19 13.57 8.65
C PHE A 727 37.26 14.72 7.66
N GLY A 728 36.13 15.04 7.05
CA GLY A 728 36.01 16.04 5.99
C GLY A 728 35.31 17.31 6.48
N VAL A 729 35.76 18.47 5.99
CA VAL A 729 35.13 19.77 6.25
C VAL A 729 34.97 20.54 4.94
N TYR A 730 33.76 21.03 4.69
CA TYR A 730 33.35 21.53 3.37
C TYR A 730 32.69 22.91 3.44
N SER A 731 32.55 23.53 2.27
CA SER A 731 31.77 24.77 2.06
C SER A 731 32.15 25.97 2.97
N PRO A 732 33.45 26.34 3.09
CA PRO A 732 33.91 27.38 4.02
C PRO A 732 33.33 28.78 3.77
N GLU A 733 32.81 29.04 2.58
CA GLU A 733 32.18 30.32 2.23
C GLU A 733 30.72 30.42 2.71
N ASN A 734 30.11 29.29 3.03
CA ASN A 734 28.70 29.19 3.44
C ASN A 734 28.56 28.73 4.90
N VAL A 735 29.51 27.96 5.43
CA VAL A 735 29.52 27.46 6.82
C VAL A 735 30.92 27.52 7.39
N SER A 736 31.02 28.00 8.62
CA SER A 736 32.20 27.72 9.44
C SER A 736 31.96 26.44 10.23
N VAL A 737 32.75 25.40 9.98
CA VAL A 737 32.68 24.10 10.65
C VAL A 737 34.03 23.82 11.33
N ALA A 738 33.99 23.36 12.57
CA ALA A 738 35.13 22.84 13.30
C ALA A 738 34.79 21.46 13.87
N ILE A 739 35.75 20.53 13.78
CA ILE A 739 35.64 19.16 14.25
C ILE A 739 36.75 18.92 15.26
N THR A 740 36.41 18.43 16.45
CA THR A 740 37.33 18.18 17.55
C THR A 740 37.25 16.70 17.97
N LEU A 741 38.40 16.04 18.03
CA LEU A 741 38.53 14.65 18.45
C LEU A 741 38.59 14.52 19.96
N LYS A 742 37.89 13.52 20.49
CA LYS A 742 38.00 13.04 21.87
C LYS A 742 38.36 11.55 21.78
N THR A 743 39.59 11.22 22.16
CA THR A 743 40.23 9.91 21.94
C THR A 743 41.10 9.54 23.15
N GLY A 744 41.53 8.27 23.26
CA GLY A 744 42.40 7.85 24.36
C GLY A 744 41.80 8.11 25.74
N ARG A 745 42.64 8.62 26.66
CA ARG A 745 42.26 8.96 28.04
C ARG A 745 41.22 10.08 28.15
N ALA A 746 40.93 10.78 27.06
CA ALA A 746 39.88 11.77 27.07
C ALA A 746 38.49 11.13 27.12
N ILE A 747 38.33 9.85 26.75
CA ILE A 747 37.04 9.15 26.85
C ILE A 747 36.78 8.76 28.31
N ASP A 748 35.72 9.34 28.89
CA ASP A 748 35.37 9.13 30.30
C ASP A 748 34.38 7.98 30.50
N SER A 749 33.53 7.71 29.51
CA SER A 749 32.50 6.68 29.53
C SER A 749 32.05 6.35 28.11
N ILE A 750 31.50 5.15 27.90
CA ILE A 750 30.91 4.73 26.62
C ILE A 750 29.39 4.81 26.74
N PRO A 751 28.68 5.48 25.80
CA PRO A 751 27.22 5.54 25.82
C PRO A 751 26.59 4.16 25.80
N GLU A 752 25.60 3.95 26.66
CA GLU A 752 24.88 2.67 26.81
C GLU A 752 24.26 2.24 25.48
N GLU A 753 23.76 3.19 24.68
CA GLU A 753 23.15 2.90 23.37
C GLU A 753 24.16 2.31 22.38
N ALA A 754 25.46 2.63 22.52
CA ALA A 754 26.50 2.02 21.71
C ALA A 754 26.80 0.58 22.16
N LEU A 755 26.66 0.28 23.46
CA LEU A 755 26.86 -1.05 24.05
C LEU A 755 25.68 -1.98 23.77
N GLU A 756 24.45 -1.53 23.99
CA GLU A 756 23.23 -2.30 23.70
C GLU A 756 23.16 -2.71 22.22
N SER A 757 23.56 -1.80 21.33
CA SER A 757 23.59 -2.05 19.88
C SER A 757 24.63 -3.09 19.45
N LEU A 758 25.60 -3.46 20.30
CA LEU A 758 26.54 -4.56 20.04
C LEU A 758 25.96 -5.94 20.39
N VAL A 759 24.91 -5.98 21.22
CA VAL A 759 24.24 -7.21 21.69
C VAL A 759 23.12 -7.63 20.71
N LEU A 760 22.60 -6.68 19.91
CA LEU A 760 21.57 -6.84 18.86
C LEU A 760 22.17 -7.03 17.45
#